data_AF-A0A453F2T6-F1
#
_entry.id   AF-A0A453F2T6-F1
#
_cell.length_a   1.000
_cell.length_b   1.000
_cell.length_c   1.000
_cell.angle_alpha   90.00
_cell.angle_beta   90.00
_cell.angle_gamma   90.00
#
_symmetry.space_group_name_H-M   'P 1'
#
loop_
_entity.id
_entity.type
_entity.pdbx_description
1 polymer ?
#
loop_
_entity_poly.entity_id
_entity_poly.type
_entity_poly.pdbx_seq_one_letter_code
_entity_poly.pdbx_strand_id
1 'polypeptide(L)'
;RLARFVLVDKVDFLQWIGTAAAFFLVTILVYTFLPGSVVVENPTMRLPSRRASGGWGRGGTEAVLPRGLGGLENGEGLTFEPTRLRDKWARERSQDAQSVAELGRPVKRVGARKPRLALVFGDLSPDAMQLQMISVASVLEAMGYEMKVFSFEDGPCSSIWSTIGIPVEILPVDTKLLTSMDWLDYDGMLVNSIEARPVFSSLLQEPFKSVPVIWTVHETSLAHCIREYKSSGMTQILGGWQEVFSRANVIVFPNYILPVMYAAFDSGNYFVIPGSPAPAFQADRFIAKNYDKDVRISLSLGPRDFVIAMVGSQFSYDGLLMEEALVLQAVGPLLQQYPSENSTQTELKVRILTGNQTDKHRIALEAIALNVGFSRGAVEHVAVEDTDNLLAIANLVIYCSCLDEQSFPSVLVEAMILEKLVIAPDLGMITKYIDDGINGLLFPRKNIAMLSQVLLQVVSNGELSDLGKNIASVGKARAKDLMASEAIEGYAVLLENVIKFPSETLTPLTAGEIPLPLKQEWKWHLFEDVKHLYNVNESLADCKMLKKMDWHRNRKNDPHSITPKIDETFSAIAWKEERANRIMSAKMKLEEEYLKERSDQPRGTWEEVYRNVKRVDRMKNELHERDEKELERTGQPLCIYEPFYGEGTWPFLHQSSLYRGIGLSSKGRRFGADDIDASSRLPLLNSGYYRDILGEFGAFFALANRIDRIHKNSWIGFQSWRVTARKVE
;
A
#
# COMPACT_ATOMS: atom_id res chain seq x y z
N ARG A 1 2.11 -52.92 -37.66
CA ARG A 1 1.19 -53.60 -38.61
C ARG A 1 -0.22 -53.08 -38.29
N LEU A 2 -0.70 -51.91 -38.70
CA LEU A 2 -0.75 -51.29 -40.02
C LEU A 2 -1.04 -52.28 -41.15
N ALA A 3 -2.21 -52.06 -41.76
CA ALA A 3 -2.67 -52.45 -43.09
C ALA A 3 -3.81 -53.49 -43.16
N ARG A 4 -4.96 -52.95 -43.61
CA ARG A 4 -5.95 -53.52 -44.56
C ARG A 4 -7.07 -54.38 -43.96
N PHE A 5 -8.27 -53.83 -43.89
CA PHE A 5 -9.14 -53.68 -45.06
C PHE A 5 -9.99 -52.40 -44.95
N VAL A 6 -10.12 -51.72 -46.08
CA VAL A 6 -10.83 -50.47 -46.37
C VAL A 6 -11.89 -50.82 -47.41
N LEU A 7 -12.99 -50.03 -47.44
CA LEU A 7 -14.09 -49.96 -48.44
C LEU A 7 -15.25 -50.93 -48.16
N VAL A 8 -16.54 -50.57 -48.21
CA VAL A 8 -17.32 -49.59 -48.99
C VAL A 8 -18.57 -49.24 -48.13
N ASP A 9 -18.94 -47.98 -47.89
CA ASP A 9 -20.02 -47.32 -48.62
C ASP A 9 -19.98 -45.78 -48.45
N LYS A 10 -20.28 -45.09 -49.55
CA LYS A 10 -20.19 -43.64 -49.71
C LYS A 10 -21.30 -42.94 -48.91
N VAL A 11 -20.92 -42.20 -47.87
CA VAL A 11 -21.80 -41.18 -47.29
C VAL A 11 -21.64 -39.92 -48.15
N ASP A 12 -22.74 -39.50 -48.79
CA ASP A 12 -22.77 -38.39 -49.72
C ASP A 12 -22.37 -37.07 -49.03
N PHE A 13 -21.51 -36.30 -49.70
CA PHE A 13 -20.99 -35.02 -49.21
C PHE A 13 -22.12 -34.01 -48.89
N LEU A 14 -23.27 -34.14 -49.58
CA LEU A 14 -24.47 -33.36 -49.30
C LEU A 14 -25.11 -33.67 -47.95
N GLN A 15 -25.09 -34.93 -47.50
CA GLN A 15 -25.61 -35.29 -46.18
C GLN A 15 -24.74 -34.69 -45.07
N TRP A 16 -23.42 -34.64 -45.27
CA TRP A 16 -22.49 -34.02 -44.32
C TRP A 16 -22.72 -32.50 -44.20
N ILE A 17 -22.91 -31.83 -45.33
CA ILE A 17 -23.24 -30.39 -45.36
C ILE A 17 -24.61 -30.16 -44.72
N GLY A 18 -25.60 -31.01 -45.00
CA GLY A 18 -26.92 -30.95 -44.39
C GLY A 18 -26.90 -31.12 -42.88
N THR A 19 -26.12 -32.08 -42.36
CA THR A 19 -25.97 -32.28 -40.91
C THR A 19 -25.21 -31.14 -40.25
N ALA A 20 -24.18 -30.59 -40.90
CA ALA A 20 -23.45 -29.44 -40.38
C ALA A 20 -24.35 -28.19 -40.35
N ALA A 21 -25.10 -27.92 -41.42
CA ALA A 21 -26.03 -26.80 -41.49
C ALA A 21 -27.15 -26.93 -40.45
N ALA A 22 -27.73 -28.12 -40.28
CA ALA A 22 -28.74 -28.38 -39.26
C ALA A 22 -28.17 -28.21 -37.84
N PHE A 23 -26.93 -28.65 -37.59
CA PHE A 23 -26.25 -28.44 -36.32
C PHE A 23 -26.08 -26.95 -36.02
N PHE A 24 -25.57 -26.16 -36.97
CA PHE A 24 -25.41 -24.70 -36.82
C PHE A 24 -26.76 -23.98 -36.62
N LEU A 25 -27.81 -24.40 -37.33
CA LEU A 25 -29.14 -23.79 -37.21
C LEU A 25 -29.76 -24.06 -35.85
N VAL A 26 -29.60 -25.28 -35.32
CA VAL A 26 -29.98 -25.64 -33.94
C VAL A 26 -29.14 -24.87 -32.92
N THR A 27 -27.83 -24.68 -33.16
CA THR A 27 -26.98 -23.92 -32.23
C THR A 27 -27.41 -22.45 -32.17
N ILE A 28 -27.72 -21.85 -33.32
CA ILE A 28 -28.19 -20.46 -33.40
C ILE A 28 -29.57 -20.31 -32.76
N LEU A 29 -30.50 -21.25 -32.99
CA LEU A 29 -31.82 -21.27 -32.33
C LEU A 29 -31.71 -21.40 -30.81
N VAL A 30 -30.82 -22.26 -30.30
CA VAL A 30 -30.56 -22.40 -28.86
C VAL A 30 -29.95 -21.12 -28.27
N TYR A 31 -29.05 -20.45 -29.01
CA TYR A 31 -28.43 -19.20 -28.56
C TYR A 31 -29.39 -18.00 -28.58
N THR A 32 -30.41 -18.03 -29.45
CA THR A 32 -31.36 -16.91 -29.65
C THR A 32 -32.62 -17.02 -28.81
N PHE A 33 -32.98 -18.22 -28.34
CA PHE A 33 -34.23 -18.46 -27.59
C PHE A 33 -34.05 -18.91 -26.13
N LEU A 34 -32.83 -18.87 -25.58
CA LEU A 34 -32.63 -19.05 -24.14
C LEU A 34 -33.04 -17.76 -23.38
N PRO A 35 -34.05 -17.81 -22.48
CA PRO A 35 -34.38 -16.70 -21.61
C PRO A 35 -33.46 -16.68 -20.38
N GLY A 36 -32.70 -15.61 -20.25
CA GLY A 36 -32.17 -15.12 -18.96
C GLY A 36 -30.84 -15.72 -18.48
N SER A 37 -29.93 -14.82 -18.10
CA SER A 37 -28.65 -15.04 -17.40
C SER A 37 -27.41 -15.15 -18.28
N VAL A 38 -27.16 -14.12 -19.09
CA VAL A 38 -25.77 -13.75 -19.43
C VAL A 38 -25.50 -12.43 -18.72
N VAL A 39 -24.78 -12.52 -17.60
CA VAL A 39 -23.97 -11.40 -17.11
C VAL A 39 -23.08 -11.01 -18.28
N VAL A 40 -23.37 -9.87 -18.88
CA VAL A 40 -22.45 -9.22 -19.82
C VAL A 40 -21.29 -8.75 -18.96
N GLU A 41 -20.23 -9.57 -18.86
CA GLU A 41 -18.92 -9.06 -18.48
C GLU A 41 -18.52 -8.06 -19.57
N ASN A 42 -18.70 -6.79 -19.28
CA ASN A 42 -18.12 -5.74 -20.10
C ASN A 42 -16.59 -5.91 -20.08
N PRO A 43 -15.88 -5.61 -21.20
CA PRO A 43 -14.45 -5.82 -21.31
C PRO A 43 -13.67 -4.87 -20.40
N THR A 44 -13.45 -5.34 -19.18
CA THR A 44 -12.71 -4.64 -18.11
C THR A 44 -11.24 -4.40 -18.48
N MET A 45 -10.83 -3.13 -18.48
CA MET A 45 -9.41 -2.77 -18.54
C MET A 45 -8.76 -3.02 -17.18
N ARG A 46 -8.28 -4.24 -16.99
CA ARG A 46 -7.52 -4.65 -15.80
C ARG A 46 -6.11 -4.05 -15.91
N LEU A 47 -5.61 -3.44 -14.85
CA LEU A 47 -4.19 -3.10 -14.71
C LEU A 47 -3.46 -4.30 -14.08
N PRO A 48 -2.86 -5.22 -14.85
CA PRO A 48 -1.99 -6.22 -14.29
C PRO A 48 -0.72 -5.55 -13.75
N SER A 49 -0.37 -5.86 -12.51
CA SER A 49 0.97 -5.63 -11.94
C SER A 49 2.05 -6.04 -12.94
N ARG A 50 2.69 -5.06 -13.60
CA ARG A 50 3.50 -5.31 -14.81
C ARG A 50 4.83 -5.95 -14.44
N ARG A 51 5.21 -6.99 -15.18
CA ARG A 51 6.55 -7.59 -15.16
C ARG A 51 7.50 -6.67 -15.93
N ALA A 52 8.60 -6.23 -15.32
CA ALA A 52 9.73 -5.72 -16.08
C ALA A 52 10.41 -6.91 -16.78
N SER A 53 9.93 -7.31 -17.97
CA SER A 53 10.72 -8.18 -18.85
C SER A 53 11.60 -7.29 -19.72
N GLY A 54 12.92 -7.44 -19.56
CA GLY A 54 13.91 -6.78 -20.40
C GLY A 54 13.73 -7.16 -21.87
N GLY A 55 13.64 -6.13 -22.71
CA GLY A 55 13.66 -6.23 -24.17
C GLY A 55 13.92 -4.84 -24.72
N TRP A 56 15.20 -4.50 -24.92
CA TRP A 56 15.60 -3.33 -25.68
C TRP A 56 15.28 -3.60 -27.15
N GLY A 57 14.10 -3.17 -27.59
CA GLY A 57 13.61 -3.27 -28.96
C GLY A 57 12.97 -1.95 -29.37
N ARG A 58 13.52 -1.34 -30.41
CA ARG A 58 13.28 0.00 -30.93
C ARG A 58 11.87 0.15 -31.54
N GLY A 59 11.12 1.19 -31.14
CA GLY A 59 10.06 1.83 -31.93
C GLY A 59 8.66 1.84 -31.32
N GLY A 60 8.09 3.03 -31.12
CA GLY A 60 6.63 3.25 -31.04
C GLY A 60 6.09 3.87 -29.74
N THR A 61 6.04 5.20 -29.70
CA THR A 61 5.01 6.08 -29.10
C THR A 61 4.37 5.76 -27.73
N GLU A 62 4.66 6.64 -26.77
CA GLU A 62 3.79 7.30 -25.78
C GLU A 62 2.79 6.48 -24.93
N ALA A 63 3.10 6.37 -23.64
CA ALA A 63 2.13 6.50 -22.55
C ALA A 63 2.85 7.06 -21.32
N VAL A 64 2.97 8.38 -21.29
CA VAL A 64 3.56 9.16 -20.19
C VAL A 64 2.43 9.60 -19.27
N LEU A 65 2.47 9.22 -18.00
CA LEU A 65 1.76 9.92 -16.92
C LEU A 65 2.78 10.19 -15.80
N PRO A 66 2.88 11.41 -15.26
CA PRO A 66 1.78 12.37 -15.05
C PRO A 66 2.07 13.82 -15.48
N ARG A 67 1.35 14.41 -16.43
CA ARG A 67 0.80 15.80 -16.41
C ARG A 67 -0.44 15.71 -17.30
N GLY A 68 -1.62 15.83 -16.71
CA GLY A 68 -2.84 15.33 -17.33
C GLY A 68 -2.93 13.81 -17.14
N LEU A 69 -3.94 13.35 -16.42
CA LEU A 69 -4.47 12.02 -16.68
C LEU A 69 -5.08 12.14 -18.09
N GLY A 70 -4.37 11.64 -19.11
CA GLY A 70 -4.94 11.47 -20.43
C GLY A 70 -6.25 10.71 -20.31
N GLY A 71 -7.27 11.18 -21.02
CA GLY A 71 -8.62 10.64 -20.95
C GLY A 71 -8.62 9.12 -21.06
N LEU A 72 -9.22 8.46 -20.07
CA LEU A 72 -9.53 7.04 -20.19
C LEU A 72 -10.69 6.92 -21.18
N GLU A 73 -10.43 6.31 -22.33
CA GLU A 73 -11.39 6.19 -23.45
C GLU A 73 -12.63 5.33 -23.16
N ASN A 74 -12.75 4.69 -21.99
CA ASN A 74 -13.89 3.84 -21.66
C ASN A 74 -14.55 4.28 -20.36
N GLY A 75 -15.88 4.47 -20.39
CA GLY A 75 -16.73 4.80 -19.23
C GLY A 75 -16.85 3.69 -18.17
N GLU A 76 -15.81 2.87 -18.01
CA GLU A 76 -15.66 1.90 -16.93
C GLU A 76 -14.67 2.45 -15.91
N GLY A 77 -15.12 2.59 -14.65
CA GLY A 77 -14.27 3.08 -13.56
C GLY A 77 -13.01 2.22 -13.37
N LEU A 78 -11.92 2.86 -12.93
CA LEU A 78 -10.67 2.17 -12.60
C LEU A 78 -10.89 1.26 -11.39
N THR A 79 -10.62 -0.04 -11.55
CA THR A 79 -10.68 -1.02 -10.45
C THR A 79 -9.28 -1.52 -10.11
N PHE A 80 -8.90 -1.33 -8.85
CA PHE A 80 -7.68 -1.88 -8.28
C PHE A 80 -8.01 -3.12 -7.44
N GLU A 81 -7.27 -4.21 -7.67
CA GLU A 81 -7.34 -5.42 -6.86
C GLU A 81 -5.95 -5.95 -6.51
N PRO A 82 -5.65 -6.20 -5.22
CA PRO A 82 -4.36 -6.74 -4.78
C PRO A 82 -4.26 -8.25 -5.02
N THR A 83 -4.41 -8.68 -6.28
CA THR A 83 -4.49 -10.09 -6.71
C THR A 83 -3.30 -10.92 -6.22
N ARG A 84 -2.06 -10.40 -6.34
CA ARG A 84 -0.85 -11.11 -5.89
C ARG A 84 -0.83 -11.41 -4.39
N LEU A 85 -1.22 -10.43 -3.57
CA LEU A 85 -1.28 -10.60 -2.11
C LEU A 85 -2.41 -11.56 -1.72
N ARG A 86 -3.59 -11.39 -2.32
CA ARG A 86 -4.74 -12.28 -2.09
C ARG A 86 -4.42 -13.73 -2.44
N ASP A 87 -3.83 -13.97 -3.60
CA ASP A 87 -3.43 -15.31 -4.03
C ASP A 87 -2.36 -15.90 -3.12
N LYS A 88 -1.42 -15.07 -2.65
CA LYS A 88 -0.39 -15.49 -1.68
C LYS A 88 -1.04 -15.95 -0.37
N TRP A 89 -1.89 -15.13 0.24
CA TRP A 89 -2.56 -15.48 1.50
C TRP A 89 -3.54 -16.64 1.35
N ALA A 90 -4.21 -16.78 0.21
CA ALA A 90 -5.08 -17.93 -0.06
C ALA A 90 -4.29 -19.24 -0.13
N ARG A 91 -3.12 -19.23 -0.79
CA ARG A 91 -2.22 -20.39 -0.83
C ARG A 91 -1.68 -20.74 0.55
N GLU A 92 -1.21 -19.76 1.30
CA GLU A 92 -0.67 -19.98 2.65
C GLU A 92 -1.72 -20.57 3.60
N ARG A 93 -2.95 -20.02 3.60
CA ARG A 93 -4.06 -20.58 4.40
C ARG A 93 -4.42 -22.01 4.00
N SER A 94 -4.37 -22.33 2.71
CA SER A 94 -4.64 -23.69 2.22
C SER A 94 -3.56 -24.68 2.69
N GLN A 95 -2.30 -24.25 2.69
CA GLN A 95 -1.18 -25.05 3.22
C GLN A 95 -1.29 -25.25 4.73
N ASP A 96 -1.62 -24.20 5.48
CA ASP A 96 -1.82 -24.29 6.92
C ASP A 96 -2.99 -25.23 7.26
N ALA A 97 -4.13 -25.12 6.55
CA ALA A 97 -5.28 -26.00 6.72
C ALA A 97 -4.93 -27.48 6.43
N GLN A 98 -4.15 -27.75 5.38
CA GLN A 98 -3.66 -29.09 5.07
C GLN A 98 -2.74 -29.62 6.17
N SER A 99 -1.83 -28.79 6.69
CA SER A 99 -0.94 -29.18 7.79
C SER A 99 -1.71 -29.55 9.06
N VAL A 100 -2.75 -28.77 9.40
CA VAL A 100 -3.61 -29.04 10.57
C VAL A 100 -4.44 -30.31 10.37
N ALA A 101 -4.94 -30.57 9.15
CA ALA A 101 -5.65 -31.79 8.81
C ALA A 101 -4.74 -33.04 8.92
N GLU A 102 -3.47 -32.94 8.51
CA GLU A 102 -2.48 -34.01 8.63
C GLU A 102 -2.10 -34.30 10.10
N LEU A 103 -2.00 -33.26 10.95
CA LEU A 103 -1.67 -33.42 12.39
C LEU A 103 -2.86 -33.86 13.27
N GLY A 104 -4.10 -33.78 12.77
CA GLY A 104 -5.31 -34.29 13.42
C GLY A 104 -5.76 -33.58 14.70
N ARG A 105 -4.99 -32.59 15.20
CA ARG A 105 -5.35 -31.73 16.34
C ARG A 105 -4.75 -30.34 16.14
N PRO A 106 -5.50 -29.25 16.40
CA PRO A 106 -4.92 -27.92 16.44
C PRO A 106 -3.91 -27.86 17.59
N VAL A 107 -2.66 -27.49 17.28
CA VAL A 107 -1.63 -27.26 18.30
C VAL A 107 -2.09 -26.10 19.17
N LYS A 108 -2.55 -26.38 20.40
CA LYS A 108 -2.81 -25.34 21.40
C LYS A 108 -1.48 -24.66 21.72
N ARG A 109 -1.30 -23.44 21.21
CA ARG A 109 -0.13 -22.62 21.51
C ARG A 109 -0.23 -22.15 22.96
N VAL A 110 0.78 -22.47 23.76
CA VAL A 110 0.94 -21.90 25.09
C VAL A 110 1.87 -20.70 24.93
N GLY A 111 1.29 -19.55 24.57
CA GLY A 111 2.05 -18.33 24.39
C GLY A 111 2.57 -17.83 25.74
N ALA A 112 3.88 -17.58 25.84
CA ALA A 112 4.53 -17.03 27.02
C ALA A 112 4.59 -15.49 26.98
N ARG A 113 4.53 -14.88 25.79
CA ARG A 113 4.57 -13.42 25.59
C ARG A 113 3.46 -12.92 24.66
N LYS A 114 3.10 -11.64 24.79
CA LYS A 114 2.21 -10.96 23.85
C LYS A 114 2.90 -10.73 22.49
N PRO A 115 2.14 -10.66 21.38
CA PRO A 115 2.69 -10.27 20.09
C PRO A 115 3.15 -8.80 20.13
N ARG A 116 4.38 -8.55 19.68
CA ARG A 116 5.03 -7.23 19.76
C ARG A 116 5.08 -6.54 18.41
N LEU A 117 4.63 -5.29 18.33
CA LEU A 117 4.68 -4.48 17.12
C LEU A 117 5.49 -3.20 17.35
N ALA A 118 6.34 -2.85 16.40
CA ALA A 118 7.00 -1.55 16.36
C ALA A 118 6.23 -0.63 15.40
N LEU A 119 5.84 0.56 15.88
CA LEU A 119 5.27 1.62 15.05
C LEU A 119 6.36 2.66 14.77
N VAL A 120 6.62 2.98 13.51
CA VAL A 120 7.69 3.91 13.13
C VAL A 120 7.10 5.11 12.39
N PHE A 121 7.47 6.32 12.81
CA PHE A 121 7.04 7.59 12.22
C PHE A 121 8.23 8.47 11.83
N GLY A 122 8.00 9.42 10.92
CA GLY A 122 8.94 10.50 10.61
C GLY A 122 9.05 11.48 11.77
N ASP A 123 7.92 12.07 12.12
CA ASP A 123 7.74 12.93 13.29
C ASP A 123 6.49 12.55 14.11
N LEU A 124 6.34 13.17 15.28
CA LEU A 124 5.16 13.05 16.15
C LEU A 124 4.35 14.36 16.16
N SER A 125 4.28 15.05 15.04
CA SER A 125 3.43 16.22 14.86
C SER A 125 1.96 15.82 14.76
N PRO A 126 1.01 16.66 15.23
CA PRO A 126 -0.40 16.32 15.20
C PRO A 126 -0.95 16.41 13.78
N ASP A 127 -1.08 15.26 13.13
CA ASP A 127 -1.63 15.12 11.78
C ASP A 127 -2.67 13.99 11.68
N ALA A 128 -3.18 13.79 10.47
CA ALA A 128 -4.15 12.74 10.18
C ALA A 128 -3.57 11.33 10.37
N MET A 129 -2.29 11.12 10.06
CA MET A 129 -1.63 9.82 10.23
C MET A 129 -1.55 9.43 11.70
N GLN A 130 -1.14 10.34 12.58
CA GLN A 130 -1.08 10.12 14.02
C GLN A 130 -2.44 9.76 14.59
N LEU A 131 -3.51 10.50 14.23
CA LEU A 131 -4.86 10.18 14.72
C LEU A 131 -5.32 8.79 14.27
N GLN A 132 -5.10 8.46 12.99
CA GLN A 132 -5.45 7.14 12.47
C GLN A 132 -4.69 6.04 13.21
N MET A 133 -3.37 6.17 13.34
CA MET A 133 -2.53 5.16 13.95
C MET A 133 -2.73 5.03 15.46
N ILE A 134 -3.04 6.11 16.17
CA ILE A 134 -3.44 6.08 17.59
C ILE A 134 -4.76 5.32 17.77
N SER A 135 -5.72 5.54 16.88
CA SER A 135 -7.01 4.86 16.90
C SER A 135 -6.84 3.36 16.61
N VAL A 136 -6.04 3.02 15.59
CA VAL A 136 -5.67 1.64 15.27
C VAL A 136 -4.93 0.98 16.43
N ALA A 137 -3.91 1.64 17.00
CA ALA A 137 -3.12 1.10 18.10
C ALA A 137 -3.97 0.84 19.35
N SER A 138 -4.91 1.73 19.69
CA SER A 138 -5.83 1.51 20.81
C SER A 138 -6.64 0.22 20.65
N VAL A 139 -7.04 -0.12 19.43
CA VAL A 139 -7.79 -1.34 19.11
C VAL A 139 -6.88 -2.56 19.12
N LEU A 140 -5.66 -2.44 18.58
CA LEU A 140 -4.67 -3.53 18.62
C LEU A 140 -4.26 -3.87 20.06
N GLU A 141 -4.14 -2.88 20.95
CA GLU A 141 -3.87 -3.14 22.37
C GLU A 141 -5.01 -3.96 23.00
N ALA A 142 -6.26 -3.61 22.70
CA ALA A 142 -7.44 -4.37 23.13
C ALA A 142 -7.49 -5.80 22.53
N MET A 143 -6.91 -6.00 21.34
CA MET A 143 -6.74 -7.32 20.72
C MET A 143 -5.60 -8.15 21.34
N GLY A 144 -4.80 -7.55 22.24
CA GLY A 144 -3.73 -8.22 22.99
C GLY A 144 -2.32 -7.94 22.47
N TYR A 145 -2.14 -7.01 21.53
CA TYR A 145 -0.82 -6.59 21.06
C TYR A 145 -0.09 -5.72 22.09
N GLU A 146 1.22 -5.89 22.17
CA GLU A 146 2.13 -4.99 22.87
C GLU A 146 2.85 -4.14 21.82
N MET A 147 2.92 -2.83 22.03
CA MET A 147 3.42 -1.90 21.02
C MET A 147 4.47 -0.96 21.60
N LYS A 148 5.37 -0.51 20.73
CA LYS A 148 6.29 0.59 21.01
C LYS A 148 6.39 1.51 19.79
N VAL A 149 6.38 2.80 20.04
CA VAL A 149 6.46 3.85 19.02
C VAL A 149 7.90 4.31 18.89
N PHE A 150 8.34 4.48 17.65
CA PHE A 150 9.64 4.98 17.27
C PHE A 150 9.46 6.17 16.33
N SER A 151 10.18 7.26 16.55
CA SER A 151 10.11 8.45 15.69
C SER A 151 11.49 9.07 15.47
N PHE A 152 11.74 9.68 14.31
CA PHE A 152 13.01 10.39 14.06
C PHE A 152 13.02 11.79 14.65
N GLU A 153 11.85 12.43 14.75
CA GLU A 153 11.66 13.72 15.39
C GLU A 153 10.58 13.61 16.48
N ASP A 154 10.82 14.25 17.63
CA ASP A 154 9.85 14.32 18.72
C ASP A 154 8.75 15.34 18.39
N GLY A 155 7.60 15.25 19.07
CA GLY A 155 6.47 16.14 18.80
C GLY A 155 5.33 16.02 19.81
N PRO A 156 4.31 16.88 19.70
CA PRO A 156 3.20 16.96 20.65
C PRO A 156 2.48 15.62 20.89
N CYS A 157 2.36 14.78 19.85
CA CYS A 157 1.70 13.48 19.95
C CYS A 157 2.46 12.47 20.83
N SER A 158 3.72 12.73 21.18
CA SER A 158 4.49 11.91 22.14
C SER A 158 3.76 11.78 23.50
N SER A 159 3.15 12.88 23.95
CA SER A 159 2.32 12.89 25.16
C SER A 159 1.02 12.09 25.01
N ILE A 160 0.43 12.10 23.81
CA ILE A 160 -0.80 11.37 23.50
C ILE A 160 -0.54 9.85 23.49
N TRP A 161 0.55 9.42 22.83
CA TRP A 161 1.01 8.03 22.85
C TRP A 161 1.28 7.54 24.28
N SER A 162 1.91 8.38 25.10
CA SER A 162 2.14 8.08 26.52
C SER A 162 0.84 7.97 27.33
N THR A 163 -0.18 8.78 27.00
CA THR A 163 -1.49 8.78 27.68
C THR A 163 -2.26 7.48 27.44
N ILE A 164 -2.14 6.89 26.25
CA ILE A 164 -2.71 5.58 25.94
C ILE A 164 -1.81 4.41 26.39
N GLY A 165 -0.72 4.67 27.12
CA GLY A 165 0.14 3.64 27.70
C GLY A 165 1.17 3.03 26.74
N ILE A 166 1.36 3.61 25.55
CA ILE A 166 2.32 3.10 24.56
C ILE A 166 3.63 3.90 24.65
N PRO A 167 4.77 3.25 24.93
CA PRO A 167 6.05 3.95 25.06
C PRO A 167 6.54 4.50 23.72
N VAL A 168 7.17 5.67 23.77
CA VAL A 168 7.79 6.36 22.63
C VAL A 168 9.31 6.37 22.78
N GLU A 169 10.04 6.07 21.70
CA GLU A 169 11.49 6.17 21.62
C GLU A 169 11.90 7.01 20.40
N ILE A 170 12.80 7.97 20.62
CA ILE A 170 13.30 8.85 19.56
C ILE A 170 14.57 8.26 18.95
N LEU A 171 14.54 8.05 17.64
CA LEU A 171 15.60 7.42 16.87
C LEU A 171 16.66 8.44 16.44
N PRO A 172 17.94 8.09 16.54
CA PRO A 172 18.99 8.91 15.96
C PRO A 172 18.93 8.84 14.43
N VAL A 173 19.11 9.99 13.77
CA VAL A 173 19.14 10.08 12.29
C VAL A 173 20.39 9.40 11.68
N ASP A 174 21.41 9.08 12.49
CA ASP A 174 22.61 8.39 12.01
C ASP A 174 22.33 6.90 11.73
N THR A 175 22.43 6.54 10.45
CA THR A 175 22.36 5.16 9.92
C THR A 175 23.20 4.14 10.69
N LYS A 176 24.34 4.54 11.27
CA LYS A 176 25.17 3.62 12.07
C LYS A 176 24.52 3.23 13.39
N LEU A 177 23.83 4.17 14.03
CA LEU A 177 23.12 3.95 15.30
C LEU A 177 21.78 3.24 15.06
N LEU A 178 21.13 3.46 13.92
CA LEU A 178 19.96 2.66 13.52
C LEU A 178 20.26 1.17 13.36
N THR A 179 21.53 0.82 13.11
CA THR A 179 21.98 -0.56 13.01
C THR A 179 22.22 -1.20 14.39
N SER A 180 22.19 -0.43 15.50
CA SER A 180 22.33 -1.00 16.84
C SER A 180 21.02 -1.44 17.48
N MET A 181 19.87 -0.99 16.95
CA MET A 181 18.57 -1.46 17.45
C MET A 181 18.24 -2.85 16.92
N ASP A 182 17.80 -3.73 17.81
CA ASP A 182 17.37 -5.08 17.44
C ASP A 182 15.89 -5.11 17.04
N TRP A 183 15.61 -4.98 15.75
CA TRP A 183 14.24 -5.05 15.22
C TRP A 183 13.58 -6.44 15.38
N LEU A 184 14.34 -7.46 15.76
CA LEU A 184 13.84 -8.83 15.92
C LEU A 184 13.12 -9.08 17.23
N ASP A 185 13.16 -8.12 18.15
CA ASP A 185 12.31 -8.10 19.34
C ASP A 185 10.82 -7.87 19.01
N TYR A 186 10.53 -7.50 17.76
CA TYR A 186 9.18 -7.27 17.24
C TYR A 186 8.79 -8.37 16.25
N ASP A 187 7.53 -8.81 16.35
CA ASP A 187 6.94 -9.80 15.44
C ASP A 187 6.53 -9.16 14.10
N GLY A 188 6.40 -7.83 14.06
CA GLY A 188 6.21 -7.05 12.84
C GLY A 188 6.34 -5.54 13.07
N MET A 189 6.42 -4.80 11.97
CA MET A 189 6.60 -3.35 11.97
C MET A 189 5.51 -2.66 11.14
N LEU A 190 4.93 -1.61 11.72
CA LEU A 190 4.06 -0.66 11.06
C LEU A 190 4.85 0.62 10.82
N VAL A 191 5.34 0.80 9.60
CA VAL A 191 6.03 2.02 9.19
C VAL A 191 4.99 2.98 8.63
N ASN A 192 5.03 4.24 9.02
CA ASN A 192 4.08 5.25 8.59
C ASN A 192 4.83 6.44 8.01
N SER A 193 4.30 6.98 6.91
CA SER A 193 4.89 8.07 6.13
C SER A 193 6.11 7.68 5.29
N ILE A 194 6.30 8.37 4.17
CA ILE A 194 7.54 8.32 3.39
C ILE A 194 8.75 8.87 4.16
N GLU A 195 8.52 9.69 5.19
CA GLU A 195 9.57 10.29 6.02
C GLU A 195 10.28 9.25 6.88
N ALA A 196 9.60 8.16 7.25
CA ALA A 196 10.20 7.06 7.97
C ALA A 196 11.16 6.21 7.11
N ARG A 197 11.41 6.59 5.84
CA ARG A 197 12.37 5.94 4.92
C ARG A 197 13.72 5.59 5.58
N PRO A 198 14.36 6.41 6.44
CA PRO A 198 15.66 6.08 7.02
C PRO A 198 15.70 4.74 7.75
N VAL A 199 14.58 4.25 8.29
CA VAL A 199 14.51 2.94 8.97
C VAL A 199 14.88 1.79 8.03
N PHE A 200 14.54 1.91 6.74
CA PHE A 200 14.82 0.87 5.74
C PHE A 200 16.31 0.68 5.47
N SER A 201 17.18 1.61 5.86
CA SER A 201 18.63 1.40 5.80
C SER A 201 19.08 0.21 6.65
N SER A 202 18.39 -0.05 7.77
CA SER A 202 18.58 -1.23 8.62
C SER A 202 17.78 -2.43 8.11
N LEU A 203 16.51 -2.24 7.74
CA LEU A 203 15.62 -3.34 7.31
C LEU A 203 16.05 -4.00 6.00
N LEU A 204 16.79 -3.29 5.15
CA LEU A 204 17.40 -3.85 3.93
C LEU A 204 18.63 -4.73 4.21
N GLN A 205 19.13 -4.77 5.45
CA GLN A 205 20.29 -5.55 5.85
C GLN A 205 19.86 -6.79 6.64
N GLU A 206 20.63 -7.87 6.51
CA GLU A 206 20.48 -9.00 7.45
C GLU A 206 20.99 -8.56 8.82
N PRO A 207 20.35 -8.99 9.92
CA PRO A 207 19.29 -10.01 9.99
C PRO A 207 17.84 -9.47 9.88
N PHE A 208 17.68 -8.15 9.74
CA PHE A 208 16.39 -7.48 9.81
C PHE A 208 15.52 -7.65 8.56
N LYS A 209 16.03 -8.22 7.47
CA LYS A 209 15.24 -8.59 6.28
C LYS A 209 14.08 -9.54 6.60
N SER A 210 14.21 -10.34 7.66
CA SER A 210 13.19 -11.31 8.08
C SER A 210 11.97 -10.68 8.77
N VAL A 211 12.08 -9.45 9.28
CA VAL A 211 11.00 -8.77 9.99
C VAL A 211 9.90 -8.37 9.01
N PRO A 212 8.63 -8.76 9.24
CA PRO A 212 7.50 -8.32 8.42
C PRO A 212 7.26 -6.81 8.53
N VAL A 213 7.19 -6.12 7.40
CA VAL A 213 6.99 -4.67 7.33
C VAL A 213 5.71 -4.35 6.57
N ILE A 214 4.78 -3.68 7.24
CA ILE A 214 3.62 -3.03 6.62
C ILE A 214 3.92 -1.53 6.61
N TRP A 215 3.86 -0.91 5.43
CA TRP A 215 4.18 0.50 5.27
C TRP A 215 2.96 1.30 4.79
N THR A 216 2.45 2.19 5.63
CA THR A 216 1.35 3.11 5.29
C THR A 216 1.91 4.37 4.63
N VAL A 217 1.42 4.69 3.43
CA VAL A 217 1.82 5.87 2.65
C VAL A 217 0.59 6.70 2.31
N HIS A 218 0.56 7.95 2.78
CA HIS A 218 -0.54 8.90 2.54
C HIS A 218 -0.15 10.01 1.57
N GLU A 219 1.15 10.29 1.47
CA GLU A 219 1.69 11.46 0.80
C GLU A 219 1.63 11.30 -0.72
N THR A 220 1.27 12.38 -1.41
CA THR A 220 1.34 12.46 -2.88
C THR A 220 2.65 13.08 -3.36
N SER A 221 3.42 13.71 -2.46
CA SER A 221 4.60 14.52 -2.75
C SER A 221 5.66 13.76 -3.56
N LEU A 222 6.07 12.57 -3.11
CA LEU A 222 7.02 11.73 -3.82
C LEU A 222 6.47 11.33 -5.20
N ALA A 223 5.19 10.97 -5.30
CA ALA A 223 4.58 10.59 -6.56
C ALA A 223 4.58 11.72 -7.60
N HIS A 224 4.35 12.97 -7.18
CA HIS A 224 4.46 14.14 -8.06
C HIS A 224 5.91 14.35 -8.57
N CYS A 225 6.92 14.07 -7.73
CA CYS A 225 8.33 14.19 -8.09
C CYS A 225 8.83 13.09 -9.05
N ILE A 226 8.14 11.94 -9.16
CA ILE A 226 8.58 10.82 -10.03
C ILE A 226 8.84 11.29 -11.46
N ARG A 227 8.00 12.17 -12.01
CA ARG A 227 8.17 12.72 -13.37
C ARG A 227 9.44 13.54 -13.47
N GLU A 228 9.64 14.46 -12.52
CA GLU A 228 10.79 15.36 -12.49
C GLU A 228 12.09 14.56 -12.39
N TYR A 229 12.10 13.49 -11.58
CA TYR A 229 13.24 12.58 -11.48
C TYR A 229 13.48 11.80 -12.77
N LYS A 230 12.43 11.36 -13.46
CA LYS A 230 12.55 10.70 -14.78
C LYS A 230 13.07 11.65 -15.85
N SER A 231 12.53 12.87 -15.95
CA SER A 231 12.95 13.85 -16.96
C SER A 231 14.35 14.39 -16.71
N SER A 232 14.75 14.51 -15.44
CA SER A 232 16.09 14.99 -15.04
C SER A 232 17.16 13.90 -15.01
N GLY A 233 16.83 12.66 -15.37
CA GLY A 233 17.78 11.54 -15.41
C GLY A 233 18.27 11.06 -14.04
N MET A 234 17.54 11.35 -12.95
CA MET A 234 17.90 10.98 -11.57
C MET A 234 17.57 9.51 -11.25
N THR A 235 18.09 8.59 -12.06
CA THR A 235 17.80 7.15 -11.99
C THR A 235 18.25 6.49 -10.68
N GLN A 236 19.30 7.03 -10.04
CA GLN A 236 19.78 6.52 -8.74
C GLN A 236 18.78 6.75 -7.61
N ILE A 237 18.08 7.89 -7.60
CA ILE A 237 17.06 8.21 -6.59
C ILE A 237 15.85 7.29 -6.78
N LEU A 238 15.40 7.14 -8.04
CA LEU A 238 14.31 6.22 -8.39
C LEU A 238 14.63 4.77 -8.02
N GLY A 239 15.86 4.30 -8.32
CA GLY A 239 16.30 2.95 -7.94
C GLY A 239 16.33 2.74 -6.43
N GLY A 240 16.81 3.75 -5.67
CA GLY A 240 16.83 3.69 -4.20
C GLY A 240 15.43 3.71 -3.56
N TRP A 241 14.46 4.39 -4.17
CA TRP A 241 13.06 4.30 -3.73
C TRP A 241 12.44 2.95 -4.11
N GLN A 242 12.69 2.46 -5.31
CA GLN A 242 12.20 1.16 -5.76
C GLN A 242 12.72 0.01 -4.86
N GLU A 243 13.98 0.06 -4.45
CA GLU A 243 14.56 -0.91 -3.51
C GLU A 243 13.84 -0.91 -2.16
N VAL A 244 13.60 0.28 -1.59
CA VAL A 244 12.88 0.45 -0.32
C VAL A 244 11.43 -0.02 -0.43
N PHE A 245 10.71 0.40 -1.49
CA PHE A 245 9.34 -0.03 -1.74
C PHE A 245 9.24 -1.55 -1.91
N SER A 246 10.24 -2.19 -2.51
CA SER A 246 10.27 -3.65 -2.68
C SER A 246 10.56 -4.42 -1.39
N ARG A 247 11.16 -3.78 -0.38
CA ARG A 247 11.43 -4.40 0.93
C ARG A 247 10.19 -4.53 1.79
N ALA A 248 9.22 -3.62 1.67
CA ALA A 248 7.97 -3.72 2.42
C ALA A 248 7.19 -4.98 2.01
N ASN A 249 6.70 -5.74 2.99
CA ASN A 249 5.88 -6.93 2.72
C ASN A 249 4.51 -6.52 2.14
N VAL A 250 3.96 -5.42 2.65
CA VAL A 250 2.75 -4.76 2.15
C VAL A 250 2.91 -3.25 2.25
N ILE A 251 2.48 -2.53 1.22
CA ILE A 251 2.33 -1.07 1.23
C ILE A 251 0.85 -0.75 1.24
N VAL A 252 0.40 -0.01 2.23
CA VAL A 252 -0.99 0.36 2.46
C VAL A 252 -1.21 1.79 2.00
N PHE A 253 -2.23 1.97 1.17
CA PHE A 253 -2.73 3.29 0.76
C PHE A 253 -4.14 3.53 1.32
N PRO A 254 -4.47 4.78 1.72
CA PRO A 254 -5.78 5.15 2.26
C PRO A 254 -6.89 5.26 1.20
N ASN A 255 -6.52 5.25 -0.08
CA ASN A 255 -7.46 5.35 -1.21
C ASN A 255 -6.90 4.66 -2.46
N TYR A 256 -7.75 4.48 -3.47
CA TYR A 256 -7.39 3.77 -4.70
C TYR A 256 -6.63 4.64 -5.73
N ILE A 257 -6.44 5.93 -5.46
CA ILE A 257 -5.73 6.85 -6.35
C ILE A 257 -4.22 6.71 -6.17
N LEU A 258 -3.75 6.62 -4.92
CA LEU A 258 -2.33 6.55 -4.59
C LEU A 258 -1.61 5.34 -5.22
N PRO A 259 -2.16 4.11 -5.28
CA PRO A 259 -1.54 3.01 -6.00
C PRO A 259 -1.25 3.35 -7.48
N VAL A 260 -2.13 4.10 -8.14
CA VAL A 260 -1.97 4.55 -9.53
C VAL A 260 -0.85 5.58 -9.62
N MET A 261 -0.81 6.53 -8.69
CA MET A 261 0.24 7.55 -8.63
C MET A 261 1.63 6.94 -8.37
N TYR A 262 1.70 5.90 -7.53
CA TYR A 262 2.92 5.19 -7.19
C TYR A 262 3.22 3.98 -8.09
N ALA A 263 2.54 3.82 -9.23
CA ALA A 263 2.72 2.67 -10.12
C ALA A 263 4.17 2.46 -10.59
N ALA A 264 5.00 3.50 -10.59
CA ALA A 264 6.42 3.40 -10.95
C ALA A 264 7.27 2.55 -9.98
N PHE A 265 6.81 2.38 -8.73
CA PHE A 265 7.49 1.58 -7.70
C PHE A 265 6.76 0.26 -7.39
N ASP A 266 5.70 -0.07 -8.13
CA ASP A 266 4.89 -1.26 -7.85
C ASP A 266 5.71 -2.54 -7.99
N SER A 267 5.84 -3.27 -6.88
CA SER A 267 6.48 -4.59 -6.82
C SER A 267 5.46 -5.73 -6.66
N GLY A 268 4.16 -5.41 -6.64
CA GLY A 268 3.06 -6.33 -6.38
C GLY A 268 2.70 -6.49 -4.91
N ASN A 269 3.11 -5.52 -4.08
CA ASN A 269 2.90 -5.49 -2.63
C ASN A 269 1.91 -4.38 -2.20
N TYR A 270 1.20 -3.75 -3.13
CA TYR A 270 0.24 -2.68 -2.83
C TYR A 270 -1.07 -3.25 -2.31
N PHE A 271 -1.63 -2.57 -1.30
CA PHE A 271 -2.90 -2.87 -0.66
C PHE A 271 -3.60 -1.55 -0.34
N VAL A 272 -4.94 -1.54 -0.37
CA VAL A 272 -5.73 -0.34 -0.08
C VAL A 272 -6.62 -0.62 1.11
N ILE A 273 -6.51 0.21 2.13
CA ILE A 273 -7.44 0.26 3.27
C ILE A 273 -8.16 1.60 3.14
N PRO A 274 -9.42 1.62 2.66
CA PRO A 274 -10.12 2.86 2.41
C PRO A 274 -10.47 3.56 3.73
N GLY A 275 -10.18 4.86 3.80
CA GLY A 275 -10.54 5.70 4.94
C GLY A 275 -9.33 6.42 5.53
N SER A 276 -9.47 7.72 5.74
CA SER A 276 -8.46 8.56 6.39
C SER A 276 -9.16 9.73 7.10
N PRO A 277 -8.67 10.16 8.28
CA PRO A 277 -9.17 11.36 8.94
C PRO A 277 -8.66 12.66 8.28
N ALA A 278 -7.83 12.60 7.25
CA ALA A 278 -7.26 13.77 6.58
C ALA A 278 -8.30 14.81 6.10
N PRO A 279 -9.44 14.42 5.48
CA PRO A 279 -10.49 15.37 5.11
C PRO A 279 -11.05 16.15 6.32
N ALA A 280 -11.15 15.50 7.48
CA ALA A 280 -11.59 16.12 8.73
C ALA A 280 -10.56 17.09 9.30
N PHE A 281 -9.27 16.76 9.25
CA PHE A 281 -8.20 17.69 9.61
C PHE A 281 -8.16 18.91 8.70
N GLN A 282 -8.31 18.72 7.39
CA GLN A 282 -8.34 19.80 6.41
C GLN A 282 -9.50 20.76 6.67
N ALA A 283 -10.70 20.23 6.90
CA ALA A 283 -11.88 21.03 7.23
C ALA A 283 -11.73 21.76 8.58
N ASP A 284 -11.23 21.10 9.63
CA ASP A 284 -11.02 21.74 10.94
C ASP A 284 -9.94 22.85 10.86
N ARG A 285 -8.85 22.62 10.10
CA ARG A 285 -7.82 23.63 9.81
C ARG A 285 -8.42 24.82 9.07
N PHE A 286 -9.31 24.54 8.13
CA PHE A 286 -10.01 25.58 7.39
C PHE A 286 -10.92 26.41 8.30
N ILE A 287 -11.73 25.77 9.16
CA ILE A 287 -12.59 26.46 10.14
C ILE A 287 -11.76 27.33 11.08
N ALA A 288 -10.63 26.83 11.58
CA ALA A 288 -9.77 27.52 12.54
C ALA A 288 -9.08 28.76 11.95
N LYS A 289 -8.86 28.80 10.63
CA LYS A 289 -8.25 29.97 9.96
C LYS A 289 -9.13 31.22 9.96
N ASN A 290 -10.36 31.16 10.50
CA ASN A 290 -11.32 32.26 10.65
C ASN A 290 -11.46 33.12 9.39
N TYR A 291 -12.47 32.78 8.60
CA TYR A 291 -12.83 33.46 7.36
C TYR A 291 -12.78 35.00 7.46
N ASP A 292 -12.00 35.61 6.57
CA ASP A 292 -12.10 37.03 6.27
C ASP A 292 -13.19 37.24 5.20
N LYS A 293 -13.92 38.35 5.27
CA LYS A 293 -15.02 38.67 4.33
C LYS A 293 -14.58 38.71 2.85
N ASP A 294 -13.28 38.67 2.61
CA ASP A 294 -12.59 38.84 1.34
C ASP A 294 -12.66 37.63 0.38
N VAL A 295 -12.99 36.41 0.82
CA VAL A 295 -13.00 35.23 -0.09
C VAL A 295 -14.19 35.24 -1.06
N ARG A 296 -15.36 35.73 -0.63
CA ARG A 296 -16.49 35.97 -1.55
C ARG A 296 -16.12 37.02 -2.60
N ILE A 297 -15.33 38.02 -2.22
CA ILE A 297 -14.84 39.05 -3.14
C ILE A 297 -13.84 38.44 -4.14
N SER A 298 -12.92 37.58 -3.70
CA SER A 298 -11.94 36.92 -4.60
C SER A 298 -12.61 36.02 -5.63
N LEU A 299 -13.77 35.42 -5.30
CA LEU A 299 -14.56 34.57 -6.20
C LEU A 299 -15.67 35.33 -6.97
N SER A 300 -15.65 36.67 -6.94
CA SER A 300 -16.61 37.56 -7.61
C SER A 300 -18.07 37.28 -7.23
N LEU A 301 -18.33 37.04 -5.95
CA LEU A 301 -19.64 36.70 -5.39
C LEU A 301 -20.22 37.83 -4.54
N GLY A 302 -21.52 38.06 -4.68
CA GLY A 302 -22.28 38.95 -3.83
C GLY A 302 -22.43 38.42 -2.39
N PRO A 303 -22.68 39.32 -1.42
CA PRO A 303 -22.83 38.95 -0.01
C PRO A 303 -24.07 38.09 0.27
N ARG A 304 -25.06 38.09 -0.63
CA ARG A 304 -26.30 37.30 -0.50
C ARG A 304 -26.52 36.31 -1.64
N ASP A 305 -25.49 36.07 -2.47
CA ASP A 305 -25.60 35.10 -3.55
C ASP A 305 -25.73 33.68 -2.98
N PHE A 306 -26.63 32.91 -3.59
CA PHE A 306 -26.79 31.49 -3.31
C PHE A 306 -25.85 30.70 -4.19
N VAL A 307 -24.91 29.99 -3.57
CA VAL A 307 -23.79 29.33 -4.26
C VAL A 307 -23.98 27.82 -4.25
N ILE A 308 -24.10 27.22 -5.44
CA ILE A 308 -24.05 25.77 -5.63
C ILE A 308 -22.65 25.39 -6.10
N ALA A 309 -21.96 24.56 -5.33
CA ALA A 309 -20.68 23.99 -5.72
C ALA A 309 -20.93 22.64 -6.42
N MET A 310 -20.54 22.54 -7.69
CA MET A 310 -20.53 21.30 -8.45
C MET A 310 -19.15 20.67 -8.33
N VAL A 311 -19.07 19.47 -7.76
CA VAL A 311 -17.80 18.76 -7.54
C VAL A 311 -17.80 17.44 -8.33
N GLY A 312 -16.66 17.03 -8.86
CA GLY A 312 -16.54 15.82 -9.65
C GLY A 312 -15.48 14.84 -9.14
N SER A 313 -15.21 13.82 -9.97
CA SER A 313 -14.11 12.89 -9.72
C SER A 313 -12.75 13.60 -9.67
N GLN A 314 -11.84 13.03 -8.89
CA GLN A 314 -10.42 13.42 -8.92
C GLN A 314 -9.71 12.89 -10.17
N PHE A 315 -10.30 11.90 -10.86
CA PHE A 315 -9.83 11.40 -12.14
C PHE A 315 -10.41 12.23 -13.28
N SER A 316 -9.64 12.43 -14.35
CA SER A 316 -10.14 13.06 -15.58
C SER A 316 -10.58 12.00 -16.58
N TYR A 317 -11.90 11.93 -16.81
CA TYR A 317 -12.54 11.03 -17.77
C TYR A 317 -13.04 11.79 -19.00
N ASP A 318 -12.97 11.14 -20.16
CA ASP A 318 -13.56 11.65 -21.41
C ASP A 318 -15.08 11.49 -21.36
N GLY A 319 -15.77 12.47 -20.76
CA GLY A 319 -17.23 12.43 -20.57
C GLY A 319 -17.77 13.39 -19.52
N LEU A 320 -16.88 13.94 -18.67
CA LEU A 320 -17.26 14.84 -17.57
C LEU A 320 -18.08 16.06 -18.01
N LEU A 321 -17.83 16.57 -19.23
CA LEU A 321 -18.58 17.69 -19.83
C LEU A 321 -20.08 17.39 -19.91
N MET A 322 -20.44 16.15 -20.26
CA MET A 322 -21.84 15.75 -20.40
C MET A 322 -22.53 15.70 -19.04
N GLU A 323 -21.86 15.15 -18.03
CA GLU A 323 -22.40 15.05 -16.67
C GLU A 323 -22.61 16.43 -16.05
N GLU A 324 -21.63 17.33 -16.17
CA GLU A 324 -21.75 18.72 -15.72
C GLU A 324 -22.87 19.45 -16.46
N ALA A 325 -23.00 19.26 -17.78
CA ALA A 325 -24.08 19.87 -18.56
C ALA A 325 -25.47 19.39 -18.11
N LEU A 326 -25.62 18.10 -17.82
CA LEU A 326 -26.87 17.52 -17.32
C LEU A 326 -27.23 18.08 -15.94
N VAL A 327 -26.25 18.21 -15.04
CA VAL A 327 -26.48 18.83 -13.72
C VAL A 327 -26.86 20.30 -13.87
N LEU A 328 -26.21 21.06 -14.76
CA LEU A 328 -26.59 22.45 -15.03
C LEU A 328 -28.03 22.57 -15.55
N GLN A 329 -28.44 21.67 -16.45
CA GLN A 329 -29.84 21.61 -16.89
C GLN A 329 -30.80 21.31 -15.73
N ALA A 330 -30.40 20.44 -14.80
CA ALA A 330 -31.19 20.11 -13.63
C ALA A 330 -31.33 21.27 -12.63
N VAL A 331 -30.33 22.14 -12.55
CA VAL A 331 -30.35 23.37 -11.74
C VAL A 331 -31.21 24.46 -12.39
N GLY A 332 -31.33 24.48 -13.72
CA GLY A 332 -32.07 25.49 -14.49
C GLY A 332 -33.45 25.89 -13.91
N PRO A 333 -34.33 24.96 -13.50
CA PRO A 333 -35.62 25.28 -12.88
C PRO A 333 -35.53 26.18 -11.64
N LEU A 334 -34.43 26.15 -10.88
CA LEU A 334 -34.22 27.03 -9.72
C LEU A 334 -34.10 28.50 -10.10
N LEU A 335 -33.71 28.83 -11.34
CA LEU A 335 -33.56 30.21 -11.81
C LEU A 335 -34.87 31.00 -11.72
N GLN A 336 -36.03 30.32 -11.78
CA GLN A 336 -37.34 30.96 -11.63
C GLN A 336 -37.55 31.60 -10.25
N GLN A 337 -36.81 31.15 -9.23
CA GLN A 337 -36.86 31.73 -7.88
C GLN A 337 -36.02 33.02 -7.75
N TYR A 338 -35.24 33.38 -8.77
CA TYR A 338 -34.30 34.51 -8.75
C TYR A 338 -34.51 35.45 -9.96
N PRO A 339 -35.63 36.18 -10.04
CA PRO A 339 -35.91 37.08 -11.17
C PRO A 339 -34.91 38.25 -11.24
N SER A 340 -34.42 38.55 -12.44
CA SER A 340 -33.29 39.46 -12.69
C SER A 340 -33.62 40.96 -12.65
N GLU A 341 -34.80 41.37 -12.18
CA GLU A 341 -35.32 42.73 -12.44
C GLU A 341 -34.86 43.80 -11.45
N ASN A 342 -34.21 43.46 -10.32
CA ASN A 342 -33.70 44.47 -9.37
C ASN A 342 -32.30 44.14 -8.85
N SER A 343 -31.34 45.03 -9.07
CA SER A 343 -29.89 44.94 -8.78
C SER A 343 -29.49 44.84 -7.29
N THR A 344 -30.44 44.58 -6.39
CA THR A 344 -30.22 44.39 -4.94
C THR A 344 -30.58 42.97 -4.47
N GLN A 345 -30.98 42.09 -5.39
CA GLN A 345 -31.46 40.74 -5.10
C GLN A 345 -30.35 39.69 -5.15
N THR A 346 -30.54 38.63 -4.36
CA THR A 346 -29.73 37.42 -4.33
C THR A 346 -29.66 36.79 -5.72
N GLU A 347 -28.47 36.48 -6.23
CA GLU A 347 -28.32 35.71 -7.48
C GLU A 347 -27.97 34.25 -7.21
N LEU A 348 -28.40 33.35 -8.11
CA LEU A 348 -27.95 31.96 -8.14
C LEU A 348 -26.60 31.88 -8.86
N LYS A 349 -25.58 31.42 -8.16
CA LYS A 349 -24.23 31.23 -8.69
C LYS A 349 -23.85 29.76 -8.63
N VAL A 350 -23.27 29.24 -9.70
CA VAL A 350 -22.73 27.88 -9.76
C VAL A 350 -21.22 27.96 -9.91
N ARG A 351 -20.52 27.16 -9.12
CA ARG A 351 -19.06 27.07 -9.15
C ARG A 351 -18.66 25.62 -9.35
N ILE A 352 -17.90 25.35 -10.41
CA ILE A 352 -17.57 23.99 -10.83
C ILE A 352 -16.12 23.68 -10.43
N LEU A 353 -15.94 22.61 -9.67
CA LEU A 353 -14.67 22.09 -9.21
C LEU A 353 -14.49 20.66 -9.73
N THR A 354 -13.85 20.59 -10.89
CA THR A 354 -13.59 19.34 -11.61
C THR A 354 -12.15 19.31 -12.12
N GLY A 355 -11.63 18.11 -12.40
CA GLY A 355 -10.23 17.89 -12.77
C GLY A 355 -9.75 18.69 -14.00
N ASN A 356 -8.45 18.59 -14.30
CA ASN A 356 -7.73 19.43 -15.28
C ASN A 356 -8.54 19.77 -16.55
N GLN A 357 -8.95 21.04 -16.65
CA GLN A 357 -9.78 21.53 -17.73
C GLN A 357 -8.98 22.08 -18.90
N THR A 358 -9.53 21.92 -20.11
CA THR A 358 -9.04 22.63 -21.30
C THR A 358 -9.88 23.89 -21.54
N ASP A 359 -9.31 24.93 -22.14
CA ASP A 359 -10.06 26.15 -22.49
C ASP A 359 -11.33 25.88 -23.31
N LYS A 360 -11.30 24.81 -24.12
CA LYS A 360 -12.44 24.34 -24.92
C LYS A 360 -13.62 23.89 -24.04
N HIS A 361 -13.33 23.18 -22.95
CA HIS A 361 -14.33 22.68 -22.01
C HIS A 361 -15.05 23.83 -21.31
N ARG A 362 -14.28 24.81 -20.84
CA ARG A 362 -14.81 26.03 -20.21
C ARG A 362 -15.75 26.80 -21.14
N ILE A 363 -15.34 27.00 -22.39
CA ILE A 363 -16.16 27.72 -23.40
C ILE A 363 -17.46 26.97 -23.70
N ALA A 364 -17.40 25.63 -23.80
CA ALA A 364 -18.57 24.81 -24.05
C ALA A 364 -19.58 24.88 -22.89
N LEU A 365 -19.12 24.79 -21.64
CA LEU A 365 -19.99 24.92 -20.45
C LEU A 365 -20.59 26.31 -20.32
N GLU A 366 -19.84 27.37 -20.62
CA GLU A 366 -20.37 28.75 -20.62
C GLU A 366 -21.52 28.88 -21.64
N ALA A 367 -21.37 28.29 -22.84
CA ALA A 367 -22.43 28.28 -23.85
C ALA A 367 -23.66 27.47 -23.40
N ILE A 368 -23.46 26.32 -22.74
CA ILE A 368 -24.56 25.51 -22.19
C ILE A 368 -25.28 26.27 -21.08
N ALA A 369 -24.55 26.91 -20.16
CA ALA A 369 -25.13 27.69 -19.07
C ALA A 369 -26.01 28.84 -19.60
N LEU A 370 -25.55 29.57 -20.62
CA LEU A 370 -26.33 30.63 -21.27
C LEU A 370 -27.60 30.07 -21.93
N ASN A 371 -27.53 28.89 -22.57
CA ASN A 371 -28.70 28.23 -23.16
C ASN A 371 -29.72 27.75 -22.11
N VAL A 372 -29.27 27.37 -20.92
CA VAL A 372 -30.15 27.00 -19.79
C VAL A 372 -30.83 28.23 -19.18
N GLY A 373 -30.25 29.42 -19.34
CA GLY A 373 -30.80 30.69 -18.86
C GLY A 373 -30.00 31.36 -17.73
N PHE A 374 -28.78 30.89 -17.45
CA PHE A 374 -27.89 31.55 -16.49
C PHE A 374 -27.37 32.88 -17.05
N SER A 375 -27.18 33.87 -16.18
CA SER A 375 -26.51 35.12 -16.57
C SER A 375 -25.01 34.89 -16.81
N ARG A 376 -24.41 35.75 -17.62
CA ARG A 376 -22.97 35.65 -17.93
C ARG A 376 -22.14 35.81 -16.64
N GLY A 377 -21.23 34.87 -16.38
CA GLY A 377 -20.44 34.82 -15.14
C GLY A 377 -21.15 34.20 -13.94
N ALA A 378 -22.39 33.70 -14.09
CA ALA A 378 -23.06 32.95 -13.02
C ALA A 378 -22.45 31.55 -12.82
N VAL A 379 -21.97 30.91 -13.89
CA VAL A 379 -21.32 29.60 -13.87
C VAL A 379 -19.84 29.77 -14.17
N GLU A 380 -18.97 29.43 -13.22
CA GLU A 380 -17.52 29.58 -13.36
C GLU A 380 -16.79 28.36 -12.79
N HIS A 381 -15.66 28.01 -13.41
CA HIS A 381 -14.75 27.01 -12.86
C HIS A 381 -13.86 27.63 -11.80
N VAL A 382 -13.61 26.87 -10.74
CA VAL A 382 -12.71 27.24 -9.65
C VAL A 382 -11.46 26.39 -9.73
N ALA A 383 -10.29 26.99 -9.44
CA ALA A 383 -9.04 26.26 -9.38
C ALA A 383 -9.07 25.23 -8.23
N VAL A 384 -8.37 24.10 -8.41
CA VAL A 384 -8.28 23.05 -7.37
C VAL A 384 -7.66 23.59 -6.07
N GLU A 385 -6.77 24.57 -6.16
CA GLU A 385 -6.17 25.23 -4.99
C GLU A 385 -7.20 25.99 -4.13
N ASP A 386 -8.34 26.37 -4.72
CA ASP A 386 -9.43 27.09 -4.06
C ASP A 386 -10.57 26.15 -3.62
N THR A 387 -10.36 24.84 -3.56
CA THR A 387 -11.38 23.86 -3.14
C THR A 387 -11.95 24.19 -1.77
N ASP A 388 -11.10 24.37 -0.77
CA ASP A 388 -11.52 24.65 0.60
C ASP A 388 -12.31 25.97 0.67
N ASN A 389 -11.84 27.00 -0.05
CA ASN A 389 -12.46 28.30 -0.14
C ASN A 389 -13.88 28.18 -0.72
N LEU A 390 -14.05 27.44 -1.81
CA LEU A 390 -15.33 27.21 -2.45
C LEU A 390 -16.30 26.45 -1.54
N LEU A 391 -15.85 25.33 -0.96
CA LEU A 391 -16.70 24.52 -0.09
C LEU A 391 -17.19 25.31 1.10
N ALA A 392 -16.40 26.23 1.66
CA ALA A 392 -16.79 27.05 2.79
C ALA A 392 -17.93 28.03 2.48
N ILE A 393 -17.87 28.68 1.33
CA ILE A 393 -18.86 29.68 0.92
C ILE A 393 -20.11 29.08 0.31
N ALA A 394 -20.03 27.83 -0.17
CA ALA A 394 -21.13 27.12 -0.79
C ALA A 394 -22.33 26.99 0.17
N ASN A 395 -23.53 27.09 -0.39
CA ASN A 395 -24.77 26.79 0.31
C ASN A 395 -25.14 25.31 0.17
N LEU A 396 -24.76 24.70 -0.96
CA LEU A 396 -25.07 23.33 -1.34
C LEU A 396 -23.95 22.77 -2.22
N VAL A 397 -23.66 21.48 -2.08
CA VAL A 397 -22.66 20.76 -2.88
C VAL A 397 -23.35 19.64 -3.67
N ILE A 398 -23.11 19.58 -4.98
CA ILE A 398 -23.63 18.53 -5.87
C ILE A 398 -22.45 17.74 -6.44
N TYR A 399 -22.43 16.44 -6.18
CA TYR A 399 -21.49 15.54 -6.85
C TYR A 399 -22.01 15.19 -8.25
N CYS A 400 -21.19 15.48 -9.27
CA CYS A 400 -21.61 15.43 -10.66
C CYS A 400 -21.17 14.14 -11.38
N SER A 401 -20.09 13.49 -10.91
CA SER A 401 -19.58 12.27 -11.54
C SER A 401 -20.56 11.12 -11.35
N CYS A 402 -20.94 10.44 -12.44
CA CYS A 402 -21.86 9.30 -12.41
C CYS A 402 -21.15 7.95 -12.65
N LEU A 403 -19.81 7.96 -12.62
CA LEU A 403 -18.97 6.78 -12.79
C LEU A 403 -18.81 6.01 -11.48
N ASP A 404 -18.99 4.70 -11.52
CA ASP A 404 -18.78 3.82 -10.37
C ASP A 404 -17.27 3.66 -10.11
N GLU A 405 -16.75 4.48 -9.21
CA GLU A 405 -15.38 4.41 -8.70
C GLU A 405 -15.32 3.58 -7.41
N GLN A 406 -14.13 3.05 -7.06
CA GLN A 406 -13.92 2.31 -5.79
C GLN A 406 -13.65 3.21 -4.58
N SER A 407 -13.28 4.48 -4.80
CA SER A 407 -13.00 5.44 -3.72
C SER A 407 -14.24 6.26 -3.40
N PHE A 408 -14.50 6.50 -2.12
CA PHE A 408 -15.44 7.54 -1.73
C PHE A 408 -14.79 8.93 -1.94
N PRO A 409 -15.49 9.91 -2.54
CA PRO A 409 -14.90 11.23 -2.80
C PRO A 409 -14.61 12.00 -1.50
N SER A 410 -13.33 12.36 -1.27
CA SER A 410 -12.93 13.11 -0.06
C SER A 410 -13.63 14.47 0.05
N VAL A 411 -13.86 15.13 -1.09
CA VAL A 411 -14.54 16.42 -1.19
C VAL A 411 -15.96 16.39 -0.59
N LEU A 412 -16.64 15.23 -0.63
CA LEU A 412 -17.96 15.08 0.00
C LEU A 412 -17.84 15.00 1.52
N VAL A 413 -16.81 14.32 2.04
CA VAL A 413 -16.52 14.30 3.49
C VAL A 413 -16.26 15.72 3.98
N GLU A 414 -15.41 16.47 3.30
CA GLU A 414 -15.09 17.88 3.60
C GLU A 414 -16.36 18.75 3.61
N ALA A 415 -17.19 18.64 2.57
CA ALA A 415 -18.45 19.34 2.47
C ALA A 415 -19.39 19.04 3.64
N MET A 416 -19.54 17.76 4.02
CA MET A 416 -20.39 17.37 5.15
C MET A 416 -19.86 17.92 6.47
N ILE A 417 -18.54 17.91 6.72
CA ILE A 417 -17.95 18.48 7.95
C ILE A 417 -18.20 19.99 8.04
N LEU A 418 -18.13 20.68 6.91
CA LEU A 418 -18.46 22.11 6.77
C LEU A 418 -19.97 22.40 6.82
N GLU A 419 -20.79 21.40 7.17
CA GLU A 419 -22.25 21.49 7.27
C GLU A 419 -22.93 21.88 5.96
N LYS A 420 -22.36 21.45 4.83
CA LYS A 420 -22.97 21.66 3.52
C LYS A 420 -23.89 20.50 3.22
N LEU A 421 -25.09 20.82 2.72
CA LEU A 421 -25.96 19.79 2.19
C LEU A 421 -25.27 19.18 0.96
N VAL A 422 -25.09 17.87 0.97
CA VAL A 422 -24.51 17.10 -0.14
C VAL A 422 -25.63 16.40 -0.89
N ILE A 423 -25.67 16.62 -2.20
CA ILE A 423 -26.51 15.89 -3.14
C ILE A 423 -25.61 15.08 -4.07
N ALA A 424 -25.86 13.79 -4.20
CA ALA A 424 -24.99 12.90 -4.98
C ALA A 424 -25.80 11.84 -5.76
N PRO A 425 -25.26 11.28 -6.85
CA PRO A 425 -25.90 10.18 -7.55
C PRO A 425 -25.92 8.89 -6.70
N ASP A 426 -26.88 8.01 -6.98
CA ASP A 426 -27.08 6.69 -6.34
C ASP A 426 -26.02 5.63 -6.72
N LEU A 427 -24.74 5.99 -6.63
CA LEU A 427 -23.61 5.11 -6.93
C LEU A 427 -23.37 4.13 -5.79
N GLY A 428 -22.86 2.93 -6.12
CA GLY A 428 -22.64 1.87 -5.13
C GLY A 428 -21.71 2.28 -3.99
N MET A 429 -20.64 3.02 -4.30
CA MET A 429 -19.73 3.55 -3.28
C MET A 429 -20.30 4.73 -2.49
N ILE A 430 -21.21 5.52 -3.07
CA ILE A 430 -21.81 6.67 -2.40
C ILE A 430 -22.90 6.20 -1.43
N THR A 431 -23.78 5.31 -1.89
CA THR A 431 -24.86 4.67 -1.09
C THR A 431 -24.33 3.85 0.08
N LYS A 432 -23.04 3.45 0.07
CA LYS A 432 -22.40 2.80 1.21
C LYS A 432 -22.27 3.72 2.43
N TYR A 433 -22.10 5.03 2.22
CA TYR A 433 -21.83 5.99 3.30
C TYR A 433 -22.86 7.12 3.41
N ILE A 434 -23.62 7.38 2.35
CA ILE A 434 -24.71 8.35 2.32
C ILE A 434 -26.04 7.60 2.32
N ASP A 435 -26.79 7.79 3.40
CA ASP A 435 -28.17 7.38 3.59
C ASP A 435 -29.09 8.51 3.09
N ASP A 436 -29.87 8.25 2.04
CA ASP A 436 -30.76 9.23 1.42
C ASP A 436 -31.77 9.82 2.43
N GLY A 437 -31.82 11.15 2.49
CA GLY A 437 -32.69 11.90 3.39
C GLY A 437 -32.24 11.93 4.86
N ILE A 438 -31.11 11.31 5.20
CA ILE A 438 -30.58 11.27 6.57
C ILE A 438 -29.32 12.13 6.70
N ASN A 439 -28.24 11.77 6.00
CA ASN A 439 -26.94 12.45 6.09
C ASN A 439 -26.50 13.08 4.75
N GLY A 440 -27.30 12.90 3.71
CA GLY A 440 -27.18 13.53 2.40
C GLY A 440 -28.42 13.21 1.57
N LEU A 441 -28.46 13.65 0.32
CA LEU A 441 -29.56 13.36 -0.60
C LEU A 441 -29.02 12.65 -1.83
N LEU A 442 -29.75 11.64 -2.28
CA LEU A 442 -29.39 10.86 -3.44
C LEU A 442 -30.35 11.11 -4.60
N PHE A 443 -29.82 11.09 -5.82
CA PHE A 443 -30.64 11.08 -7.03
C PHE A 443 -30.26 9.91 -7.94
N PRO A 444 -31.22 9.32 -8.67
CA PRO A 444 -30.91 8.26 -9.61
C PRO A 444 -30.03 8.77 -10.75
N ARG A 445 -28.85 8.18 -10.97
CA ARG A 445 -27.91 8.61 -12.02
C ARG A 445 -28.51 8.59 -13.44
N LYS A 446 -29.52 7.75 -13.67
CA LYS A 446 -30.24 7.60 -14.95
C LYS A 446 -31.39 8.59 -15.13
N ASN A 447 -31.76 9.33 -14.07
CA ASN A 447 -32.92 10.21 -14.07
C ASN A 447 -32.59 11.56 -13.43
N ILE A 448 -31.91 12.41 -14.22
CA ILE A 448 -31.51 13.76 -13.83
C ILE A 448 -32.72 14.66 -13.50
N ALA A 449 -33.92 14.37 -14.03
CA ALA A 449 -35.12 15.14 -13.68
C ALA A 449 -35.47 15.04 -12.18
N MET A 450 -35.07 13.94 -11.51
CA MET A 450 -35.22 13.83 -10.06
C MET A 450 -34.32 14.80 -9.31
N LEU A 451 -33.11 15.09 -9.83
CA LEU A 451 -32.22 16.09 -9.22
C LEU A 451 -32.91 17.47 -9.17
N SER A 452 -33.62 17.88 -10.22
CA SER A 452 -34.40 19.12 -10.20
C SER A 452 -35.49 19.11 -9.12
N GLN A 453 -36.16 17.99 -8.91
CA GLN A 453 -37.18 17.86 -7.86
C GLN A 453 -36.57 17.95 -6.47
N VAL A 454 -35.45 17.25 -6.22
CA VAL A 454 -34.71 17.33 -4.96
C VAL A 454 -34.29 18.78 -4.69
N LEU A 455 -33.71 19.45 -5.69
CA LEU A 455 -33.29 20.84 -5.59
C LEU A 455 -34.45 21.78 -5.24
N LEU A 456 -35.61 21.64 -5.89
CA LEU A 456 -36.79 22.45 -5.60
C LEU A 456 -37.40 22.17 -4.22
N GLN A 457 -37.20 20.97 -3.67
CA GLN A 457 -37.62 20.65 -2.31
C GLN A 457 -36.70 21.28 -1.27
N VAL A 458 -35.39 21.30 -1.52
CA VAL A 458 -34.42 21.77 -0.52
C VAL A 458 -34.06 23.25 -0.62
N VAL A 459 -34.32 23.90 -1.75
CA VAL A 459 -34.07 25.32 -1.98
C VAL A 459 -35.38 26.08 -2.11
N SER A 460 -35.58 27.09 -1.26
CA SER A 460 -36.78 27.91 -1.24
C SER A 460 -36.44 29.37 -0.93
N ASN A 461 -36.98 30.30 -1.73
CA ASN A 461 -36.84 31.76 -1.52
C ASN A 461 -35.38 32.24 -1.39
N GLY A 462 -34.46 31.64 -2.15
CA GLY A 462 -33.06 32.04 -2.11
C GLY A 462 -32.25 31.43 -0.97
N GLU A 463 -32.83 30.55 -0.16
CA GLU A 463 -32.19 29.93 0.99
C GLU A 463 -32.38 28.41 1.02
N LEU A 464 -31.56 27.75 1.84
CA LEU A 464 -31.71 26.33 2.14
C LEU A 464 -32.89 26.13 3.10
N SER A 465 -33.81 25.24 2.74
CA SER A 465 -34.95 24.83 3.58
C SER A 465 -34.50 24.22 4.91
N ASP A 466 -35.40 24.18 5.89
CA ASP A 466 -35.14 23.56 7.19
C ASP A 466 -34.86 22.06 7.07
N LEU A 467 -35.50 21.38 6.10
CA LEU A 467 -35.19 19.99 5.77
C LEU A 467 -33.72 19.85 5.33
N GLY A 468 -33.28 20.68 4.39
CA GLY A 468 -31.90 20.66 3.91
C GLY A 468 -30.88 20.96 5.00
N LYS A 469 -31.18 21.92 5.88
CA LYS A 469 -30.34 22.26 7.04
C LYS A 469 -30.23 21.10 8.03
N ASN A 470 -31.35 20.45 8.35
CA ASN A 470 -31.38 19.30 9.26
C ASN A 470 -30.55 18.14 8.70
N ILE A 471 -30.70 17.80 7.42
CA ILE A 471 -29.91 16.74 6.77
C ILE A 471 -28.42 17.10 6.81
N ALA A 472 -28.06 18.35 6.50
CA ALA A 472 -26.67 18.80 6.57
C ALA A 472 -26.08 18.70 7.99
N SER A 473 -26.85 19.04 9.03
CA SER A 473 -26.40 18.92 10.42
C SER A 473 -26.16 17.46 10.86
N VAL A 474 -27.01 16.53 10.40
CA VAL A 474 -26.82 15.08 10.64
C VAL A 474 -25.62 14.57 9.85
N GLY A 475 -25.44 15.05 8.61
CA GLY A 475 -24.26 14.82 7.79
C GLY A 475 -22.97 15.17 8.51
N LYS A 476 -22.89 16.40 9.04
CA LYS A 476 -21.75 16.88 9.81
C LYS A 476 -21.41 16.01 11.01
N ALA A 477 -22.42 15.55 11.76
CA ALA A 477 -22.22 14.70 12.93
C ALA A 477 -21.59 13.34 12.59
N ARG A 478 -21.87 12.80 11.39
CA ARG A 478 -21.33 11.49 10.95
C ARG A 478 -20.04 11.58 10.14
N ALA A 479 -19.77 12.73 9.52
CA ALA A 479 -18.72 12.86 8.52
C ALA A 479 -17.30 12.60 9.05
N LYS A 480 -17.02 12.97 10.30
CA LYS A 480 -15.68 12.81 10.88
C LYS A 480 -15.25 11.35 10.99
N ASP A 481 -16.19 10.44 11.18
CA ASP A 481 -15.94 9.02 11.50
C ASP A 481 -16.46 8.05 10.42
N LEU A 482 -16.92 8.58 9.27
CA LEU A 482 -17.62 7.85 8.20
C LEU A 482 -16.95 6.53 7.74
N MET A 483 -15.62 6.43 7.84
CA MET A 483 -14.82 5.29 7.37
C MET A 483 -13.87 4.75 8.46
N ALA A 484 -14.09 5.11 9.73
CA ALA A 484 -13.22 4.71 10.83
C ALA A 484 -13.21 3.19 11.02
N SER A 485 -14.39 2.56 10.97
CA SER A 485 -14.55 1.12 11.19
C SER A 485 -13.84 0.30 10.13
N GLU A 486 -14.04 0.60 8.84
CA GLU A 486 -13.38 -0.11 7.76
C GLU A 486 -11.87 0.04 7.78
N ALA A 487 -11.38 1.22 8.15
CA ALA A 487 -9.95 1.45 8.25
C ALA A 487 -9.34 0.64 9.40
N ILE A 488 -9.90 0.75 10.61
CA ILE A 488 -9.42 0.04 11.81
C ILE A 488 -9.48 -1.47 11.62
N GLU A 489 -10.62 -2.01 11.16
CA GLU A 489 -10.75 -3.44 10.85
C GLU A 489 -9.79 -3.85 9.72
N GLY A 490 -9.60 -3.01 8.71
CA GLY A 490 -8.69 -3.26 7.60
C GLY A 490 -7.26 -3.51 8.08
N TYR A 491 -6.76 -2.73 9.03
CA TYR A 491 -5.43 -2.93 9.62
C TYR A 491 -5.36 -4.22 10.44
N ALA A 492 -6.39 -4.52 11.23
CA ALA A 492 -6.46 -5.77 12.00
C ALA A 492 -6.43 -7.00 11.09
N VAL A 493 -7.27 -7.03 10.04
CA VAL A 493 -7.29 -8.10 9.03
C VAL A 493 -5.95 -8.19 8.31
N LEU A 494 -5.32 -7.06 8.00
CA LEU A 494 -4.02 -7.07 7.32
C LEU A 494 -2.94 -7.71 8.19
N LEU A 495 -2.90 -7.38 9.48
CA LEU A 495 -1.93 -7.95 10.44
C LEU A 495 -2.07 -9.46 10.56
N GLU A 496 -3.30 -9.98 10.63
CA GLU A 496 -3.57 -11.43 10.65
C GLU A 496 -3.00 -12.16 9.43
N ASN A 497 -3.01 -11.53 8.26
CA ASN A 497 -2.56 -12.14 7.02
C ASN A 497 -1.05 -11.97 6.78
N VAL A 498 -0.42 -10.94 7.33
CA VAL A 498 0.99 -10.60 7.08
C VAL A 498 1.91 -11.18 8.15
N ILE A 499 1.52 -11.13 9.41
CA ILE A 499 2.39 -11.51 10.54
C ILE A 499 2.16 -12.96 10.92
N LYS A 500 3.24 -13.75 10.88
CA LYS A 500 3.24 -15.12 11.36
C LYS A 500 3.88 -15.19 12.73
N PHE A 501 3.05 -15.45 13.73
CA PHE A 501 3.48 -15.52 15.12
C PHE A 501 4.25 -16.83 15.40
N PRO A 502 5.41 -16.77 16.07
CA PRO A 502 6.11 -17.95 16.56
C PRO A 502 5.27 -18.72 17.59
N SER A 503 5.73 -19.91 18.01
CA SER A 503 4.99 -20.75 18.97
C SER A 503 4.93 -20.16 20.38
N GLU A 504 5.89 -19.29 20.73
CA GLU A 504 6.02 -18.63 22.03
C GLU A 504 5.11 -17.41 22.23
N THR A 505 4.48 -16.91 21.16
CA THR A 505 3.59 -15.74 21.22
C THR A 505 2.13 -16.16 21.39
N LEU A 506 1.42 -15.40 22.21
CA LEU A 506 -0.03 -15.50 22.35
C LEU A 506 -0.69 -15.15 21.01
N THR A 507 -1.77 -15.85 20.70
CA THR A 507 -2.57 -15.53 19.52
C THR A 507 -3.47 -14.34 19.86
N PRO A 508 -3.38 -13.22 19.12
CA PRO A 508 -4.25 -12.07 19.35
C PRO A 508 -5.71 -12.42 18.99
N LEU A 509 -6.65 -11.60 19.44
CA LEU A 509 -8.05 -11.68 19.02
C LEU A 509 -8.16 -11.48 17.51
N THR A 510 -9.23 -12.01 16.92
CA THR A 510 -9.48 -11.82 15.48
C THR A 510 -10.20 -10.50 15.20
N ALA A 511 -10.08 -9.96 13.99
CA ALA A 511 -10.70 -8.70 13.59
C ALA A 511 -12.24 -8.71 13.74
N GLY A 512 -12.86 -9.88 13.55
CA GLY A 512 -14.31 -10.07 13.77
C GLY A 512 -14.74 -9.98 15.23
N GLU A 513 -13.82 -10.13 16.17
CA GLU A 513 -14.07 -10.07 17.62
C GLU A 513 -13.85 -8.66 18.19
N ILE A 514 -13.46 -7.68 17.37
CA ILE A 514 -13.28 -6.29 17.80
C ILE A 514 -14.63 -5.70 18.24
N PRO A 515 -14.76 -5.22 19.50
CA PRO A 515 -15.96 -4.56 19.97
C PRO A 515 -16.34 -3.36 19.10
N LEU A 516 -17.61 -3.29 18.68
CA LEU A 516 -18.13 -2.23 17.82
C LEU A 516 -17.79 -0.79 18.31
N PRO A 517 -17.93 -0.45 19.61
CA PRO A 517 -17.61 0.90 20.10
C PRO A 517 -16.14 1.30 19.96
N LEU A 518 -15.22 0.34 19.81
CA LEU A 518 -13.79 0.63 19.69
C LEU A 518 -13.38 0.98 18.25
N LYS A 519 -14.18 0.59 17.27
CA LYS A 519 -13.88 0.77 15.83
C LYS A 519 -14.77 1.78 15.12
N GLN A 520 -15.84 2.27 15.76
CA GLN A 520 -16.78 3.19 15.13
C GLN A 520 -16.26 4.62 14.94
N GLU A 521 -15.34 5.07 15.79
CA GLU A 521 -14.90 6.47 15.84
C GLU A 521 -13.39 6.58 15.94
N TRP A 522 -12.84 7.63 15.35
CA TRP A 522 -11.45 8.01 15.62
C TRP A 522 -11.33 8.58 17.03
N LYS A 523 -10.13 8.50 17.62
CA LYS A 523 -9.84 9.01 18.97
C LYS A 523 -9.68 10.54 19.00
N TRP A 524 -10.63 11.29 18.44
CA TRP A 524 -10.60 12.75 18.34
C TRP A 524 -10.42 13.46 19.69
N HIS A 525 -11.02 12.92 20.76
CA HIS A 525 -10.93 13.49 22.11
C HIS A 525 -9.48 13.60 22.62
N LEU A 526 -8.58 12.74 22.18
CA LEU A 526 -7.15 12.81 22.55
C LEU A 526 -6.41 13.96 21.86
N PHE A 527 -6.99 14.51 20.79
CA PHE A 527 -6.40 15.54 19.96
C PHE A 527 -6.99 16.94 20.21
N GLU A 528 -7.96 17.07 21.11
CA GLU A 528 -8.62 18.35 21.41
C GLU A 528 -7.61 19.42 21.90
N ASP A 529 -6.69 19.03 22.78
CA ASP A 529 -5.69 19.94 23.35
C ASP A 529 -4.65 20.42 22.32
N VAL A 530 -4.37 19.61 21.30
CA VAL A 530 -3.39 19.92 20.24
C VAL A 530 -4.02 20.52 18.98
N LYS A 531 -5.33 20.79 18.99
CA LYS A 531 -6.07 21.32 17.83
C LYS A 531 -5.49 22.62 17.26
N HIS A 532 -4.93 23.46 18.12
CA HIS A 532 -4.29 24.72 17.74
C HIS A 532 -3.00 24.54 16.93
N LEU A 533 -2.40 23.34 16.95
CA LEU A 533 -1.12 23.02 16.31
C LEU A 533 -1.27 22.44 14.90
N TYR A 534 -2.50 22.19 14.42
CA TYR A 534 -2.77 21.68 13.06
C TYR A 534 -2.30 22.64 11.93
N ASN A 535 -1.77 23.82 12.28
CA ASN A 535 -1.45 24.90 11.37
C ASN A 535 -0.01 24.89 10.81
N VAL A 536 0.83 23.91 11.15
CA VAL A 536 2.23 23.91 10.70
C VAL A 536 2.38 23.17 9.36
N ASN A 537 2.16 23.89 8.26
CA ASN A 537 2.70 23.66 6.90
C ASN A 537 2.90 22.21 6.40
N GLU A 538 1.87 21.58 5.84
CA GLU A 538 2.04 20.31 5.10
C GLU A 538 2.42 20.53 3.61
N SER A 539 1.70 21.38 2.86
CA SER A 539 1.79 21.30 1.39
C SER A 539 3.09 21.83 0.75
N LEU A 540 3.82 22.71 1.45
CA LEU A 540 5.08 23.29 0.95
C LEU A 540 6.32 22.75 1.68
N ALA A 541 6.14 21.99 2.76
CA ALA A 541 7.19 21.36 3.54
C ALA A 541 7.64 20.03 2.91
N ASP A 542 6.71 19.18 2.44
CA ASP A 542 7.03 17.82 1.95
C ASP A 542 7.98 17.81 0.75
N CYS A 543 7.75 18.66 -0.25
CA CYS A 543 8.66 18.79 -1.39
C CYS A 543 10.02 19.41 -1.00
N LYS A 544 10.06 20.26 0.03
CA LYS A 544 11.32 20.82 0.56
C LYS A 544 12.06 19.80 1.43
N MET A 545 11.36 18.96 2.19
CA MET A 545 11.92 17.86 2.98
C MET A 545 12.44 16.74 2.09
N LEU A 546 11.71 16.35 1.04
CA LEU A 546 12.21 15.43 0.02
C LEU A 546 13.51 15.95 -0.59
N LYS A 547 13.54 17.23 -0.96
CA LYS A 547 14.77 17.89 -1.42
C LYS A 547 15.85 17.90 -0.34
N LYS A 548 15.54 18.12 0.94
CA LYS A 548 16.50 18.09 2.05
C LYS A 548 17.10 16.70 2.27
N MET A 549 16.26 15.65 2.29
CA MET A 549 16.67 14.24 2.39
C MET A 549 17.53 13.79 1.20
N ASP A 550 17.13 14.16 -0.02
CA ASP A 550 17.87 13.83 -1.24
C ASP A 550 19.16 14.69 -1.38
N TRP A 551 19.16 15.95 -0.90
CA TRP A 551 20.30 16.89 -0.97
C TRP A 551 21.40 16.63 0.06
N HIS A 552 21.06 16.20 1.29
CA HIS A 552 22.07 15.82 2.29
C HIS A 552 22.92 14.63 1.84
N ARG A 553 22.40 13.76 0.96
CA ARG A 553 23.16 12.65 0.37
C ARG A 553 24.15 13.12 -0.71
N ASN A 554 23.87 14.22 -1.41
CA ASN A 554 24.78 14.80 -2.41
C ASN A 554 25.97 15.56 -1.82
N ARG A 555 25.85 16.11 -0.59
CA ARG A 555 26.96 16.85 0.05
C ARG A 555 28.15 15.97 0.47
N LYS A 556 27.99 14.64 0.53
CA LYS A 556 29.13 13.72 0.67
C LYS A 556 30.00 13.63 -0.59
N ASN A 557 29.63 14.31 -1.68
CA ASN A 557 30.36 14.35 -2.95
C ASN A 557 30.88 15.76 -3.32
N ASP A 558 31.14 16.65 -2.34
CA ASP A 558 31.70 17.98 -2.63
C ASP A 558 33.23 17.90 -2.90
N PRO A 559 33.80 18.49 -3.97
CA PRO A 559 35.15 18.16 -4.47
C PRO A 559 36.34 18.79 -3.73
N HIS A 560 36.13 19.45 -2.58
CA HIS A 560 37.15 20.32 -1.98
C HIS A 560 37.88 19.76 -0.74
N SER A 561 37.82 18.45 -0.46
CA SER A 561 38.81 17.82 0.42
C SER A 561 39.97 17.26 -0.42
N ILE A 562 41.08 17.99 -0.42
CA ILE A 562 42.33 17.60 -1.08
C ILE A 562 42.88 16.32 -0.42
N THR A 563 42.89 15.20 -1.15
CA THR A 563 43.89 14.10 -1.09
C THR A 563 43.64 13.15 -2.29
N PRO A 564 44.68 12.49 -2.85
CA PRO A 564 44.78 12.27 -4.29
C PRO A 564 43.94 11.09 -4.79
N LYS A 565 43.10 11.36 -5.81
CA LYS A 565 42.54 10.35 -6.72
C LYS A 565 43.61 9.90 -7.70
N ILE A 566 44.11 8.68 -7.59
CA ILE A 566 44.37 7.78 -8.73
C ILE A 566 44.12 6.35 -8.23
N ASP A 567 43.27 5.60 -8.96
CA ASP A 567 43.08 4.12 -8.96
C ASP A 567 41.77 3.50 -8.41
N GLU A 568 40.80 4.26 -7.88
CA GLU A 568 39.50 3.66 -7.44
C GLU A 568 38.39 3.67 -8.50
N THR A 569 38.51 4.52 -9.54
CA THR A 569 37.42 4.72 -10.51
C THR A 569 37.29 3.58 -11.54
N PHE A 570 38.36 2.82 -11.79
CA PHE A 570 38.32 1.65 -12.68
C PHE A 570 37.90 0.35 -11.99
N SER A 571 37.93 0.30 -10.66
CA SER A 571 37.51 -0.88 -9.87
C SER A 571 36.02 -0.85 -9.51
N ALA A 572 35.43 0.33 -9.27
CA ALA A 572 34.03 0.42 -8.82
C ALA A 572 32.98 0.20 -9.93
N ILE A 573 33.30 0.52 -11.20
CA ILE A 573 32.38 0.35 -12.33
C ILE A 573 32.40 -1.11 -12.81
N ALA A 574 33.58 -1.70 -12.96
CA ALA A 574 33.73 -3.12 -13.28
C ALA A 574 33.11 -4.02 -12.19
N TRP A 575 33.28 -3.68 -10.91
CA TRP A 575 32.71 -4.45 -9.80
C TRP A 575 31.18 -4.30 -9.68
N LYS A 576 30.61 -3.12 -10.00
CA LYS A 576 29.15 -2.92 -10.02
C LYS A 576 28.48 -3.64 -11.19
N GLU A 577 29.12 -3.63 -12.35
CA GLU A 577 28.60 -4.27 -13.57
C GLU A 577 28.70 -5.79 -13.48
N GLU A 578 29.80 -6.32 -12.91
CA GLU A 578 29.96 -7.74 -12.61
C GLU A 578 29.02 -8.19 -11.49
N ARG A 579 28.79 -7.36 -10.45
CA ARG A 579 27.80 -7.64 -9.40
C ARG A 579 26.37 -7.60 -9.94
N ALA A 580 26.01 -6.68 -10.83
CA ALA A 580 24.69 -6.61 -11.44
C ALA A 580 24.43 -7.80 -12.38
N ASN A 581 25.40 -8.17 -13.21
CA ASN A 581 25.32 -9.36 -14.05
C ASN A 581 25.28 -10.66 -13.23
N ARG A 582 25.98 -10.71 -12.08
CA ARG A 582 25.91 -11.81 -11.11
C ARG A 582 24.59 -11.87 -10.37
N ILE A 583 24.02 -10.75 -9.95
CA ILE A 583 22.69 -10.69 -9.33
C ILE A 583 21.62 -11.11 -10.34
N MET A 584 21.72 -10.68 -11.60
CA MET A 584 20.80 -11.10 -12.65
C MET A 584 20.93 -12.59 -12.97
N SER A 585 22.16 -13.12 -13.07
CA SER A 585 22.40 -14.56 -13.26
C SER A 585 21.95 -15.38 -12.04
N ALA A 586 22.15 -14.87 -10.83
CA ALA A 586 21.68 -15.48 -9.59
C ALA A 586 20.16 -15.46 -9.51
N LYS A 587 19.50 -14.36 -9.88
CA LYS A 587 18.03 -14.20 -9.91
C LYS A 587 17.38 -15.05 -10.99
N MET A 588 18.01 -15.18 -12.16
CA MET A 588 17.54 -16.05 -13.25
C MET A 588 17.66 -17.53 -12.86
N LYS A 589 18.75 -17.92 -12.18
CA LYS A 589 18.87 -19.25 -11.54
C LYS A 589 17.89 -19.44 -10.38
N LEU A 590 17.60 -18.39 -9.61
CA LEU A 590 16.61 -18.39 -8.52
C LEU A 590 15.19 -18.58 -9.06
N GLU A 591 14.82 -17.92 -10.17
CA GLU A 591 13.53 -18.13 -10.84
C GLU A 591 13.43 -19.52 -11.48
N GLU A 592 14.50 -20.01 -12.11
CA GLU A 592 14.56 -21.35 -12.72
C GLU A 592 14.52 -22.47 -11.66
N GLU A 593 15.06 -22.22 -10.47
CA GLU A 593 15.01 -23.15 -9.33
C GLU A 593 13.74 -23.02 -8.49
N TYR A 594 13.13 -21.83 -8.34
CA TYR A 594 11.77 -21.71 -7.80
C TYR A 594 10.75 -22.44 -8.69
N LEU A 595 10.98 -22.49 -10.00
CA LEU A 595 10.20 -23.30 -10.94
C LEU A 595 10.45 -24.81 -10.74
N LYS A 596 11.66 -25.23 -10.31
CA LYS A 596 11.96 -26.62 -9.92
C LYS A 596 11.43 -26.99 -8.53
N GLU A 597 11.44 -26.08 -7.56
CA GLU A 597 10.82 -26.24 -6.23
C GLU A 597 9.29 -26.24 -6.29
N ARG A 598 8.69 -25.62 -7.32
CA ARG A 598 7.26 -25.69 -7.65
C ARG A 598 6.84 -26.97 -8.38
N SER A 599 7.79 -27.82 -8.79
CA SER A 599 7.44 -29.17 -9.23
C SER A 599 7.25 -30.03 -8.00
N ASP A 600 6.08 -30.67 -7.85
CA ASP A 600 5.78 -31.59 -6.75
C ASP A 600 6.88 -32.65 -6.66
N GLN A 601 7.85 -32.46 -5.75
CA GLN A 601 8.78 -33.51 -5.41
C GLN A 601 8.00 -34.52 -4.56
N PRO A 602 7.87 -35.79 -5.00
CA PRO A 602 7.22 -36.80 -4.18
C PRO A 602 7.98 -36.90 -2.86
N ARG A 603 7.24 -36.82 -1.74
CA ARG A 603 7.80 -36.97 -0.38
C ARG A 603 8.56 -38.31 -0.33
N GLY A 604 9.88 -38.24 -0.26
CA GLY A 604 10.73 -39.43 -0.27
C GLY A 604 10.48 -40.31 0.96
N THR A 605 10.39 -41.62 0.75
CA THR A 605 10.26 -42.63 1.82
C THR A 605 11.46 -42.59 2.80
N TRP A 606 11.27 -43.03 4.05
CA TRP A 606 12.33 -43.07 5.07
C TRP A 606 13.59 -43.83 4.59
N GLU A 607 13.45 -44.84 3.73
CA GLU A 607 14.57 -45.53 3.10
C GLU A 607 15.41 -44.63 2.18
N GLU A 608 14.83 -43.64 1.51
CA GLU A 608 15.56 -42.71 0.64
C GLU A 608 16.35 -41.70 1.45
N VAL A 609 15.78 -41.20 2.54
CA VAL A 609 16.49 -40.36 3.52
C VAL A 609 17.67 -41.14 4.08
N TYR A 610 17.47 -42.40 4.48
CA TYR A 610 18.55 -43.27 4.98
C TYR A 610 19.63 -43.55 3.92
N ARG A 611 19.24 -43.77 2.65
CA ARG A 611 20.19 -43.95 1.53
C ARG A 611 20.99 -42.69 1.24
N ASN A 612 20.36 -41.50 1.27
CA ASN A 612 21.04 -40.23 1.07
C ASN A 612 22.03 -39.94 2.19
N VAL A 613 21.65 -40.22 3.45
CA VAL A 613 22.55 -40.17 4.61
C VAL A 613 23.76 -41.11 4.42
N LYS A 614 23.53 -42.37 4.00
CA LYS A 614 24.62 -43.31 3.68
C LYS A 614 25.50 -42.89 2.48
N ARG A 615 24.93 -42.16 1.50
CA ARG A 615 25.66 -41.68 0.32
C ARG A 615 26.58 -40.52 0.68
N VAL A 616 26.15 -39.63 1.57
CA VAL A 616 26.96 -38.53 2.12
C VAL A 616 28.03 -39.04 3.08
N ASP A 617 27.74 -40.09 3.84
CA ASP A 617 28.73 -40.77 4.68
C ASP A 617 29.88 -41.41 3.86
N ARG A 618 29.73 -41.50 2.53
CA ARG A 618 30.79 -41.89 1.57
C ARG A 618 31.51 -40.71 0.92
N MET A 619 30.93 -39.50 0.87
CA MET A 619 31.53 -38.27 0.30
C MET A 619 32.40 -37.51 1.33
N LYS A 620 33.13 -38.24 2.18
CA LYS A 620 33.77 -37.76 3.42
C LYS A 620 34.87 -36.69 3.27
N ASN A 621 35.24 -36.25 2.07
CA ASN A 621 36.54 -35.59 1.81
C ASN A 621 36.58 -34.26 1.01
N GLU A 622 35.47 -33.57 0.74
CA GLU A 622 35.52 -32.38 -0.14
C GLU A 622 34.92 -31.09 0.45
N LEU A 623 35.29 -30.72 1.68
CA LEU A 623 34.93 -29.42 2.23
C LEU A 623 36.20 -28.74 2.75
N HIS A 624 36.59 -27.63 2.12
CA HIS A 624 37.67 -26.74 2.55
C HIS A 624 37.30 -26.01 3.84
N GLU A 625 37.20 -26.73 4.95
CA GLU A 625 37.00 -26.18 6.29
C GLU A 625 38.36 -26.14 7.01
N ARG A 626 38.61 -25.11 7.85
CA ARG A 626 39.83 -25.07 8.68
C ARG A 626 39.87 -26.25 9.65
N ASP A 627 40.98 -26.99 9.63
CA ASP A 627 41.24 -28.11 10.53
C ASP A 627 41.60 -27.63 11.95
N GLU A 628 41.41 -28.49 12.95
CA GLU A 628 41.74 -28.25 14.37
C GLU A 628 43.15 -27.65 14.58
N LYS A 629 44.15 -28.11 13.81
CA LYS A 629 45.52 -27.59 13.86
C LYS A 629 45.66 -26.14 13.38
N GLU A 630 44.79 -25.69 12.48
CA GLU A 630 44.73 -24.29 12.04
C GLU A 630 44.06 -23.41 13.10
N LEU A 631 43.00 -23.90 13.75
CA LEU A 631 42.34 -23.21 14.86
C LEU A 631 43.27 -23.08 16.08
N GLU A 632 44.02 -24.13 16.40
CA GLU A 632 45.06 -24.14 17.44
C GLU A 632 46.22 -23.18 17.12
N ARG A 633 46.68 -23.11 15.85
CA ARG A 633 47.73 -22.16 15.41
C ARG A 633 47.28 -20.70 15.53
N THR A 634 45.97 -20.43 15.43
CA THR A 634 45.39 -19.09 15.63
C THR A 634 45.10 -18.75 17.09
N GLY A 635 45.36 -19.67 18.03
CA GLY A 635 45.19 -19.44 19.47
C GLY A 635 43.73 -19.37 19.93
N GLN A 636 42.81 -20.12 19.31
CA GLN A 636 41.38 -20.14 19.66
C GLN A 636 40.99 -21.40 20.47
N PRO A 637 41.04 -21.38 21.82
CA PRO A 637 40.57 -22.50 22.65
C PRO A 637 39.04 -22.58 22.80
N LEU A 638 38.31 -21.52 22.41
CA LEU A 638 36.85 -21.37 22.53
C LEU A 638 36.29 -20.83 21.22
N CYS A 639 35.27 -21.51 20.68
CA CYS A 639 34.54 -21.10 19.47
C CYS A 639 33.04 -21.10 19.77
N ILE A 640 32.37 -19.97 19.50
CA ILE A 640 30.92 -19.83 19.61
C ILE A 640 30.31 -19.92 18.21
N TYR A 641 29.45 -20.91 18.01
CA TYR A 641 28.74 -21.11 16.75
C TYR A 641 27.44 -20.32 16.71
N GLU A 642 27.29 -19.53 15.66
CA GLU A 642 26.16 -18.64 15.46
C GLU A 642 25.38 -19.07 14.21
N PRO A 643 24.21 -19.72 14.37
CA PRO A 643 23.40 -20.14 13.22
C PRO A 643 22.73 -18.96 12.56
N PHE A 644 22.70 -18.92 11.23
CA PHE A 644 22.00 -17.86 10.51
C PHE A 644 21.35 -18.32 9.21
N TYR A 645 20.37 -17.53 8.79
CA TYR A 645 19.62 -17.69 7.56
C TYR A 645 19.99 -16.54 6.61
N GLY A 646 20.17 -16.81 5.31
CA GLY A 646 20.54 -15.76 4.35
C GLY A 646 21.99 -15.29 4.50
N GLU A 647 22.30 -14.08 4.04
CA GLU A 647 23.66 -13.56 3.81
C GLU A 647 24.38 -12.97 5.05
N GLY A 648 23.90 -13.15 6.29
CA GLY A 648 24.71 -12.74 7.45
C GLY A 648 24.10 -12.80 8.85
N THR A 649 24.98 -12.56 9.82
CA THR A 649 24.75 -12.28 11.25
C THR A 649 25.25 -10.87 11.57
N TRP A 650 25.13 -10.43 12.83
CA TRP A 650 25.66 -9.15 13.31
C TRP A 650 27.14 -8.94 12.91
N PRO A 651 27.46 -7.94 12.06
CA PRO A 651 28.81 -7.79 11.51
C PRO A 651 29.91 -7.59 12.54
N PHE A 652 29.58 -7.02 13.72
CA PHE A 652 30.54 -6.76 14.79
C PHE A 652 30.98 -8.02 15.55
N LEU A 653 30.16 -9.08 15.59
CA LEU A 653 30.50 -10.31 16.32
C LEU A 653 31.70 -11.04 15.72
N HIS A 654 31.85 -10.96 14.40
CA HIS A 654 32.87 -11.68 13.64
C HIS A 654 34.11 -10.85 13.31
N GLN A 655 34.26 -9.67 13.92
CA GLN A 655 35.53 -8.95 13.93
C GLN A 655 36.54 -9.59 14.88
N SER A 656 36.05 -10.40 15.84
CA SER A 656 36.86 -11.16 16.80
C SER A 656 37.01 -12.63 16.38
N SER A 657 38.05 -13.29 16.87
CA SER A 657 38.36 -14.72 16.64
C SER A 657 37.39 -15.70 17.34
N LEU A 658 36.43 -15.22 18.12
CA LEU A 658 35.65 -16.06 19.04
C LEU A 658 34.34 -16.57 18.43
N TYR A 659 33.75 -15.86 17.46
CA TYR A 659 32.48 -16.20 16.83
C TYR A 659 32.66 -16.73 15.41
N ARG A 660 32.03 -17.88 15.11
CA ARG A 660 32.03 -18.50 13.78
C ARG A 660 30.60 -18.73 13.31
N GLY A 661 30.27 -18.25 12.11
CA GLY A 661 28.93 -18.40 11.56
C GLY A 661 28.67 -19.81 11.04
N ILE A 662 27.43 -20.29 11.18
CA ILE A 662 26.94 -21.50 10.51
C ILE A 662 25.70 -21.17 9.68
N GLY A 663 25.86 -21.15 8.36
CA GLY A 663 24.79 -20.83 7.42
C GLY A 663 23.88 -22.04 7.22
N LEU A 664 22.58 -21.88 7.45
CA LEU A 664 21.57 -22.92 7.20
C LEU A 664 21.33 -23.19 5.71
N SER A 665 21.81 -22.31 4.84
CA SER A 665 21.73 -22.43 3.37
C SER A 665 23.11 -22.23 2.76
N SER A 666 23.49 -23.12 1.84
CA SER A 666 24.73 -23.00 1.04
C SER A 666 24.82 -21.69 0.25
N LYS A 667 23.67 -21.09 -0.08
CA LYS A 667 23.55 -19.82 -0.81
C LYS A 667 23.62 -18.57 0.08
N GLY A 668 23.51 -18.73 1.41
CA GLY A 668 23.56 -17.62 2.37
C GLY A 668 24.94 -17.32 2.93
N ARG A 669 26.00 -18.03 2.51
CA ARG A 669 27.31 -17.82 3.13
C ARG A 669 27.84 -16.41 2.86
N ARG A 670 28.41 -15.79 3.89
CA ARG A 670 29.14 -14.54 3.74
C ARG A 670 30.38 -14.77 2.89
N PHE A 671 30.54 -13.94 1.86
CA PHE A 671 31.65 -14.08 0.93
C PHE A 671 32.97 -13.71 1.63
N GLY A 672 33.94 -14.63 1.65
CA GLY A 672 35.26 -14.42 2.27
C GLY A 672 35.32 -14.66 3.79
N ALA A 673 34.20 -15.01 4.44
CA ALA A 673 34.16 -15.39 5.85
C ALA A 673 34.37 -16.91 6.02
N ASP A 674 34.95 -17.34 7.14
CA ASP A 674 35.16 -18.75 7.51
C ASP A 674 33.89 -19.39 8.11
N ASP A 675 32.77 -19.23 7.41
CA ASP A 675 31.46 -19.74 7.84
C ASP A 675 31.25 -21.21 7.43
N ILE A 676 30.62 -21.98 8.33
CA ILE A 676 30.27 -23.38 8.10
C ILE A 676 28.98 -23.49 7.29
N ASP A 677 28.96 -24.39 6.31
CA ASP A 677 27.74 -24.72 5.58
C ASP A 677 26.99 -25.86 6.27
N ALA A 678 25.87 -25.56 6.92
CA ALA A 678 25.04 -26.56 7.59
C ALA A 678 24.48 -27.59 6.61
N SER A 679 24.12 -27.17 5.39
CA SER A 679 23.53 -28.04 4.37
C SER A 679 24.52 -29.07 3.82
N SER A 680 25.82 -28.72 3.82
CA SER A 680 26.90 -29.65 3.50
C SER A 680 27.08 -30.75 4.57
N ARG A 681 26.75 -30.45 5.83
CA ARG A 681 26.88 -31.38 6.96
C ARG A 681 25.61 -32.16 7.23
N LEU A 682 24.45 -31.56 7.01
CA LEU A 682 23.13 -32.17 7.13
C LEU A 682 22.33 -31.92 5.84
N PRO A 683 22.39 -32.85 4.87
CA PRO A 683 21.75 -32.69 3.55
C PRO A 683 20.23 -32.50 3.60
N LEU A 684 19.59 -32.85 4.72
CA LEU A 684 18.17 -32.60 4.96
C LEU A 684 17.84 -31.10 4.89
N LEU A 685 18.79 -30.23 5.27
CA LEU A 685 18.65 -28.77 5.20
C LEU A 685 18.70 -28.21 3.78
N ASN A 686 19.01 -29.03 2.76
CA ASN A 686 18.85 -28.62 1.36
C ASN A 686 17.37 -28.42 0.98
N SER A 687 16.46 -29.08 1.68
CA SER A 687 15.02 -28.86 1.51
C SER A 687 14.58 -27.67 2.36
N GLY A 688 13.95 -26.68 1.73
CA GLY A 688 13.40 -25.50 2.43
C GLY A 688 12.44 -25.90 3.55
N TYR A 689 11.60 -26.91 3.33
CA TYR A 689 10.64 -27.42 4.32
C TYR A 689 11.30 -27.86 5.63
N TYR A 690 12.30 -28.75 5.55
CA TYR A 690 13.00 -29.22 6.74
C TYR A 690 13.89 -28.14 7.36
N ARG A 691 14.43 -27.23 6.54
CA ARG A 691 15.22 -26.09 7.01
C ARG A 691 14.37 -25.11 7.82
N ASP A 692 13.13 -24.87 7.41
CA ASP A 692 12.18 -23.99 8.11
C ASP A 692 11.64 -24.64 9.40
N ILE A 693 11.38 -25.96 9.39
CA ILE A 693 10.92 -26.68 10.58
C ILE A 693 12.02 -26.83 11.63
N LEU A 694 13.24 -27.19 11.21
CA LEU A 694 14.34 -27.40 12.14
C LEU A 694 14.95 -26.09 12.60
N GLY A 695 14.84 -25.01 11.80
CA GLY A 695 15.37 -23.69 12.15
C GLY A 695 16.82 -23.75 12.65
N GLU A 696 17.09 -23.11 13.77
CA GLU A 696 18.41 -23.09 14.41
C GLU A 696 18.85 -24.48 14.92
N PHE A 697 17.92 -25.36 15.29
CA PHE A 697 18.25 -26.75 15.67
C PHE A 697 18.84 -27.51 14.49
N GLY A 698 18.46 -27.17 13.26
CA GLY A 698 19.08 -27.70 12.05
C GLY A 698 20.60 -27.47 12.03
N ALA A 699 21.05 -26.29 12.43
CA ALA A 699 22.47 -25.97 12.53
C ALA A 699 23.16 -26.74 13.67
N PHE A 700 22.49 -26.90 14.81
CA PHE A 700 23.04 -27.71 15.92
C PHE A 700 23.22 -29.18 15.51
N PHE A 701 22.24 -29.76 14.82
CA PHE A 701 22.35 -31.12 14.29
C PHE A 701 23.44 -31.24 13.22
N ALA A 702 23.55 -30.24 12.34
CA ALA A 702 24.61 -30.18 11.33
C ALA A 702 26.01 -30.11 11.97
N LEU A 703 26.16 -29.37 13.07
CA LEU A 703 27.43 -29.29 13.78
C LEU A 703 27.74 -30.60 14.53
N ALA A 704 26.76 -31.17 15.23
CA ALA A 704 26.88 -32.42 15.96
C ALA A 704 27.33 -33.58 15.06
N ASN A 705 26.88 -33.62 13.81
CA ASN A 705 27.26 -34.66 12.85
C ASN A 705 28.78 -34.71 12.54
N ARG A 706 29.55 -33.64 12.82
CA ARG A 706 31.00 -33.58 12.54
C ARG A 706 31.84 -32.96 13.67
N ILE A 707 31.29 -32.89 14.89
CA ILE A 707 31.90 -32.14 15.99
C ILE A 707 33.30 -32.67 16.37
N ASP A 708 33.47 -33.99 16.38
CA ASP A 708 34.72 -34.69 16.75
C ASP A 708 35.90 -34.45 15.79
N ARG A 709 35.65 -33.85 14.61
CA ARG A 709 36.72 -33.50 13.65
C ARG A 709 37.28 -32.10 13.87
N ILE A 710 36.49 -31.22 14.48
CA ILE A 710 36.77 -29.78 14.55
C ILE A 710 37.17 -29.38 15.96
N HIS A 711 36.56 -30.00 16.98
CA HIS A 711 36.83 -29.75 18.39
C HIS A 711 37.03 -31.09 19.11
N LYS A 712 38.26 -31.57 19.29
CA LYS A 712 38.51 -32.80 20.08
C LYS A 712 38.69 -32.52 21.57
N ASN A 713 39.16 -31.32 21.95
CA ASN A 713 39.54 -30.98 23.33
C ASN A 713 39.08 -29.59 23.82
N SER A 714 38.33 -28.81 23.04
CA SER A 714 37.94 -27.42 23.33
C SER A 714 36.50 -27.28 23.80
N TRP A 715 36.24 -26.30 24.68
CA TRP A 715 34.90 -25.94 25.14
C TRP A 715 34.10 -25.35 23.97
N ILE A 716 32.89 -25.87 23.71
CA ILE A 716 32.02 -25.42 22.61
C ILE A 716 30.85 -24.64 23.21
N GLY A 717 30.67 -23.41 22.74
CA GLY A 717 29.49 -22.60 23.04
C GLY A 717 28.55 -22.59 21.84
N PHE A 718 27.26 -22.79 22.09
CA PHE A 718 26.21 -22.46 21.13
C PHE A 718 25.50 -21.22 21.63
N GLN A 719 25.38 -20.24 20.76
CA GLN A 719 24.60 -19.05 21.07
C GLN A 719 23.75 -18.75 19.85
N SER A 720 22.44 -18.66 20.06
CA SER A 720 21.57 -18.11 19.03
C SER A 720 22.05 -16.70 18.73
N TRP A 721 22.14 -16.38 17.45
CA TRP A 721 22.47 -15.05 16.94
C TRP A 721 21.56 -13.96 17.54
N ARG A 722 20.33 -14.32 17.91
CA ARG A 722 19.36 -13.45 18.60
C ARG A 722 19.75 -13.14 20.05
N VAL A 723 20.42 -14.08 20.74
CA VAL A 723 20.81 -13.93 22.16
C VAL A 723 22.08 -13.09 22.30
N THR A 724 22.93 -13.04 21.27
CA THR A 724 24.19 -12.29 21.31
C THR A 724 23.99 -10.79 21.17
N ALA A 725 22.98 -10.34 20.41
CA ALA A 725 22.58 -8.93 20.32
C ALA A 725 22.25 -8.34 21.69
N ARG A 726 21.47 -9.08 22.49
CA ARG A 726 20.96 -8.67 23.81
C ARG A 726 22.02 -8.58 24.92
N LYS A 727 23.24 -9.07 24.69
CA LYS A 727 24.35 -9.00 25.68
C LYS A 727 25.24 -7.76 25.51
N VAL A 728 25.01 -6.97 24.45
CA VAL A 728 25.85 -5.83 24.08
C VAL A 728 25.19 -4.49 24.47
N GLU A 729 23.97 -4.52 25.03
CA GLU A 729 23.33 -3.35 25.66
C GLU A 729 23.84 -3.08 27.08
#